data_AF-A0A9N8WIA6-F1
#
_entry.id   AF-A0A9N8WIA6-F1
#
_cell.length_a   1.000
_cell.length_b   1.000
_cell.length_c   1.000
_cell.angle_alpha   90.00
_cell.angle_beta   90.00
_cell.angle_gamma   90.00
#
_symmetry.space_group_name_H-M   'P 1'
#
loop_
_entity.id
_entity.type
_entity.pdbx_description
1 polymer ?
#
loop_
_entity_poly.entity_id
_entity_poly.type
_entity_poly.pdbx_seq_one_letter_code
_entity_poly.pdbx_strand_id
1 'polypeptide(L)'
;MEKFPSLCINSIIENFSDNPHFLHSCLLINRHWCINTIPVLWRDPFRVVSLKSSAYLMNSYLQCCSNEELYEILGKLENSNVAHFDYPQYLRTLNISRIGVVIQIWLEPQFSNFKFNFVWGEKQKYYLKSFCRFFTSRSSAIHSIVVDLSLSLQENEVSKIPEIFTHRNAKSSISNLREVKCHGMFEKTGFLQFVAKTSNNINKLSVSVIRTNSELTSMVNLINAQKFLCDISIEDCYDNLNMIARALSHKSSLKHIKLVGGRFNCEDLKSLTKCYQLKTLMIVECESLENDSKDEFYNIEKIQSLSKLYKITLRDTFLPGKLLAFYFQAANSKIQEVELSGLMPFDTHIIIKAITLHCPNINKLSVTIDEGHYDNLYGLLQSCKKLTSILIDSITKEEDGSFDIDRDKEVEANEILPLFGKCIPSSLKLLKIWSNWVFTPESLEKFFINCSAKIETLDIAYCECITDHHLDVFLKYTKGILKNLDIDRARNLSIEALSYARQFMNIEGNGNSYNEVPYESSLWGYHRFRNSNNSEDSNLFEEESTENFVMYLALDDPQYWLFQKYLENGRNIKNETFAFTNNSENSWAQRFDELKYRVASFILKLTTPCQWLILTVAPLHLQESKQEKAAIEEKIINEEYKIWKKNSPFLYDLVITHALVWPTLTCQWFKDIDRPEGKDYTVQRILIGTHTSDNDQNYVEIASIQLPKNDVNIDPRKYDEEKGEVGGFGGTTETRIKVIQKINHDGEVNRARYMPQNQDIIATKTVEGDVYIFDRTKHPLIPTDGICQPELKLRGHTKEGYGLSWSPFKDGHILDASEDATICHWLDTRTMDPFRVYRGHEAFVEDVAWHTLEEHVFASVGDDQKLLIEVNTVAWNPINEHILITGSGDKTLNLWDLRNLKIKLHTLIHHQGEVLQVEWSPHDETILASAGGDRRVNIWDLSRIGSEQTAEDADEGPPELLISDFSWNPHIPWVISSTAEDNIIQVWQPAANIYSIDDREIPPEELED
;
A
#
# COMPACT_ATOMS: atom_id res chain seq x y z
N MET A 1 4.93 -10.15 7.60
CA MET A 1 5.68 -9.03 8.22
C MET A 1 6.56 -8.29 7.20
N GLU A 2 6.00 -7.56 6.24
CA GLU A 2 6.78 -6.67 5.36
C GLU A 2 6.33 -5.22 5.54
N LYS A 3 7.31 -4.30 5.65
CA LYS A 3 7.16 -2.85 5.91
C LYS A 3 6.84 -2.44 7.36
N PHE A 4 7.82 -2.63 8.25
CA PHE A 4 7.99 -1.72 9.39
C PHE A 4 8.23 -0.29 8.84
N PRO A 5 7.59 0.78 9.38
CA PRO A 5 7.80 2.13 8.84
C PRO A 5 9.22 2.60 9.09
N SER A 6 9.92 3.02 8.02
CA SER A 6 11.27 3.59 8.12
C SER A 6 11.32 4.82 9.01
N LEU A 7 10.21 5.58 9.11
CA LEU A 7 10.06 6.71 10.02
C LEU A 7 10.15 6.28 11.49
N CYS A 8 9.51 5.18 11.90
CA CYS A 8 9.61 4.67 13.28
C CYS A 8 11.04 4.27 13.64
N ILE A 9 11.74 3.61 12.71
CA ILE A 9 13.12 3.18 12.89
C ILE A 9 14.07 4.38 12.94
N ASN A 10 13.87 5.40 12.09
CA ASN A 10 14.59 6.66 12.19
C ASN A 10 14.32 7.36 13.52
N SER A 11 13.07 7.47 13.98
CA SER A 11 12.75 8.06 15.28
C SER A 11 13.37 7.29 16.45
N ILE A 12 13.37 5.96 16.45
CA ILE A 12 14.03 5.14 17.49
C ILE A 12 15.54 5.44 17.53
N ILE A 13 16.19 5.58 16.38
CA ILE A 13 17.65 5.76 16.29
C ILE A 13 18.07 7.22 16.46
N GLU A 14 17.24 8.18 16.08
CA GLU A 14 17.43 9.59 16.41
C GLU A 14 17.36 9.79 17.93
N ASN A 15 16.45 9.11 18.63
CA ASN A 15 16.43 9.08 20.10
C ASN A 15 17.60 8.30 20.75
N PHE A 16 18.44 7.58 19.98
CA PHE A 16 19.71 7.05 20.53
C PHE A 16 20.77 8.15 20.73
N SER A 17 20.63 9.34 20.10
CA SER A 17 21.69 10.36 20.15
C SER A 17 21.94 10.92 21.55
N ASP A 18 20.91 10.95 22.39
CA ASP A 18 20.94 11.64 23.68
C ASP A 18 21.20 10.71 24.88
N ASN A 19 21.09 9.38 24.71
CA ASN A 19 21.37 8.44 25.79
C ASN A 19 21.79 7.04 25.30
N PRO A 20 23.03 6.57 25.57
CA PRO A 20 23.47 5.22 25.20
C PRO A 20 22.72 4.10 25.96
N HIS A 21 22.03 4.43 27.05
CA HIS A 21 21.13 3.52 27.76
C HIS A 21 19.70 3.50 27.18
N PHE A 22 19.37 4.28 26.15
CA PHE A 22 18.02 4.30 25.56
C PHE A 22 17.70 2.98 24.85
N LEU A 23 18.68 2.38 24.17
CA LEU A 23 18.56 1.01 23.64
C LEU A 23 18.22 0.03 24.78
N HIS A 24 18.97 0.04 25.88
CA HIS A 24 18.65 -0.78 27.05
C HIS A 24 17.27 -0.50 27.64
N SER A 25 16.83 0.77 27.64
CA SER A 25 15.54 1.18 28.21
C SER A 25 14.34 0.68 27.40
N CYS A 26 14.45 0.67 26.06
CA CYS A 26 13.44 0.04 25.19
C CYS A 26 13.55 -1.49 25.18
N LEU A 27 14.76 -2.06 25.21
CA LEU A 27 15.00 -3.51 25.29
C LEU A 27 14.54 -4.13 26.63
N LEU A 28 14.41 -3.32 27.70
CA LEU A 28 13.98 -3.76 29.02
C LEU A 28 12.46 -4.06 29.11
N ILE A 29 11.66 -3.68 28.11
CA ILE A 29 10.20 -3.85 28.15
C ILE A 29 9.81 -5.32 27.89
N ASN A 30 10.45 -6.00 26.92
CA ASN A 30 10.28 -7.44 26.74
C ASN A 30 11.45 -8.08 25.95
N ARG A 31 12.16 -9.03 26.57
CA ARG A 31 13.28 -9.76 25.94
C ARG A 31 12.84 -10.62 24.74
N HIS A 32 11.61 -11.13 24.73
CA HIS A 32 11.06 -11.93 23.63
C HIS A 32 10.82 -11.06 22.37
N TRP A 33 10.20 -9.88 22.54
CA TRP A 33 10.04 -8.92 21.44
C TRP A 33 11.38 -8.56 20.76
N CYS A 34 12.45 -8.46 21.56
CA CYS A 34 13.80 -8.18 21.06
C CYS A 34 14.36 -9.34 20.22
N ILE A 35 14.16 -10.59 20.64
CA ILE A 35 14.61 -11.78 19.89
C ILE A 35 13.95 -11.84 18.51
N ASN A 36 12.69 -11.45 18.39
CA ASN A 36 11.93 -11.56 17.14
C ASN A 36 12.12 -10.33 16.23
N THR A 37 12.26 -9.14 16.84
CA THR A 37 12.32 -7.85 16.12
C THR A 37 13.73 -7.49 15.64
N ILE A 38 14.78 -7.76 16.44
CA ILE A 38 16.18 -7.47 16.05
C ILE A 38 16.58 -8.17 14.73
N PRO A 39 16.27 -9.47 14.49
CA PRO A 39 16.56 -10.12 13.21
C PRO A 39 15.93 -9.45 11.98
N VAL A 40 14.77 -8.82 12.15
CA VAL A 40 14.05 -8.11 11.09
C VAL A 40 14.66 -6.72 10.86
N LEU A 41 14.93 -5.98 11.94
CA LEU A 41 15.53 -4.64 11.88
C LEU A 41 16.97 -4.65 11.36
N TRP A 42 17.80 -5.59 11.82
CA TRP A 42 19.21 -5.73 11.40
C TRP A 42 19.40 -6.47 10.08
N ARG A 43 18.31 -6.75 9.34
CA ARG A 43 18.38 -7.36 7.99
C ARG A 43 19.08 -6.46 6.97
N ASP A 44 18.74 -5.17 6.97
CA ASP A 44 19.31 -4.13 6.09
C ASP A 44 19.27 -2.75 6.80
N PRO A 45 19.95 -2.60 7.95
CA PRO A 45 19.75 -1.45 8.83
C PRO A 45 20.24 -0.15 8.18
N PHE A 46 21.31 -0.21 7.38
CA PHE A 46 21.85 0.97 6.73
C PHE A 46 20.89 1.61 5.72
N ARG A 47 20.03 0.82 5.04
CA ARG A 47 19.06 1.35 4.07
C ARG A 47 17.91 2.09 4.74
N VAL A 48 17.41 1.57 5.86
CA VAL A 48 16.20 2.07 6.52
C VAL A 48 16.48 3.38 7.29
N VAL A 49 17.73 3.58 7.67
CA VAL A 49 18.18 4.64 8.58
C VAL A 49 18.86 5.77 7.81
N SER A 50 18.68 7.00 8.28
CA SER A 50 19.37 8.19 7.76
C SER A 50 20.89 8.01 7.85
N LEU A 51 21.66 8.65 6.96
CA LEU A 51 23.12 8.49 6.93
C LEU A 51 23.79 8.95 8.25
N LYS A 52 23.28 10.02 8.86
CA LYS A 52 23.75 10.53 10.15
C LYS A 52 23.45 9.55 11.28
N SER A 53 22.22 9.05 11.35
CA SER A 53 21.78 8.09 12.38
C SER A 53 22.47 6.72 12.22
N SER A 54 22.83 6.34 10.99
CA SER A 54 23.56 5.10 10.69
C SER A 54 24.98 5.07 11.26
N ALA A 55 25.64 6.23 11.45
CA ALA A 55 26.99 6.31 11.99
C ALA A 55 27.09 5.76 13.42
N TYR A 56 26.04 5.94 14.22
CA TYR A 56 26.00 5.43 15.59
C TYR A 56 25.91 3.90 15.66
N LEU A 57 25.38 3.24 14.62
CA LEU A 57 25.32 1.77 14.55
C LEU A 57 26.71 1.12 14.55
N MET A 58 27.76 1.82 14.07
CA MET A 58 29.15 1.34 14.13
C MET A 58 29.58 1.03 15.57
N ASN A 59 29.15 1.85 16.53
CA ASN A 59 29.45 1.62 17.95
C ASN A 59 28.75 0.37 18.50
N SER A 60 27.49 0.12 18.09
CA SER A 60 26.75 -1.10 18.45
C SER A 60 27.39 -2.36 17.87
N TYR A 61 27.97 -2.29 16.67
CA TYR A 61 28.71 -3.41 16.08
C TYR A 61 30.05 -3.67 16.80
N LEU A 62 30.77 -2.61 17.22
CA LEU A 62 32.01 -2.77 18.01
C LEU A 62 31.77 -3.45 19.36
N GLN A 63 30.62 -3.24 20.01
CA GLN A 63 30.25 -3.95 21.25
C GLN A 63 30.08 -5.47 21.06
N CYS A 64 29.93 -5.95 19.83
CA CYS A 64 29.82 -7.39 19.51
C CYS A 64 31.20 -8.06 19.28
N CYS A 65 32.28 -7.27 19.23
CA CYS A 65 33.61 -7.75 18.94
C CYS A 65 34.33 -8.27 20.21
N SER A 66 35.02 -9.39 20.07
CA SER A 66 36.01 -9.86 21.05
C SER A 66 37.21 -8.90 21.15
N ASN A 67 38.04 -9.03 22.19
CA ASN A 67 39.23 -8.18 22.36
C ASN A 67 40.24 -8.28 21.18
N GLU A 68 40.30 -9.44 20.52
CA GLU A 68 41.13 -9.63 19.32
C GLU A 68 40.51 -8.94 18.09
N GLU A 69 39.19 -9.09 17.86
CA GLU A 69 38.46 -8.40 16.80
C GLU A 69 38.46 -6.87 17.00
N LEU A 70 38.32 -6.39 18.24
CA LEU A 70 38.44 -4.96 18.60
C LEU A 70 39.84 -4.42 18.27
N TYR A 71 40.89 -5.20 18.50
CA TYR A 71 42.25 -4.82 18.13
C TYR A 71 42.46 -4.85 16.59
N GLU A 72 41.87 -5.81 15.86
CA GLU A 72 41.90 -5.86 14.38
C GLU A 72 41.07 -4.72 13.72
N ILE A 73 40.06 -4.17 14.42
CA ILE A 73 39.26 -3.04 13.90
C ILE A 73 39.83 -1.69 14.36
N LEU A 74 40.09 -1.49 15.65
CA LEU A 74 40.44 -0.19 16.23
C LEU A 74 41.95 0.06 16.39
N GLY A 75 42.79 -0.99 16.37
CA GLY A 75 44.23 -0.88 16.66
C GLY A 75 44.59 -0.57 18.12
N LYS A 76 43.61 -0.63 19.03
CA LYS A 76 43.75 -0.38 20.47
C LYS A 76 42.74 -1.21 21.26
N LEU A 77 43.04 -1.51 22.52
CA LEU A 77 42.12 -2.13 23.46
C LEU A 77 41.31 -1.04 24.18
N GLU A 78 39.98 -1.15 24.14
CA GLU A 78 39.05 -0.35 24.94
C GLU A 78 38.18 -1.29 25.79
N ASN A 79 37.74 -0.85 26.97
CA ASN A 79 36.83 -1.64 27.80
C ASN A 79 35.47 -1.75 27.11
N SER A 80 35.15 -2.92 26.58
CA SER A 80 33.86 -3.19 25.94
C SER A 80 32.80 -3.56 26.96
N ASN A 81 31.65 -2.86 26.89
CA ASN A 81 30.40 -3.40 27.44
C ASN A 81 29.95 -4.56 26.53
N VAL A 82 29.50 -5.65 27.15
CA VAL A 82 29.05 -6.86 26.42
C VAL A 82 27.74 -6.55 25.68
N ALA A 83 27.73 -6.67 24.35
CA ALA A 83 26.50 -6.58 23.57
C ALA A 83 25.49 -7.67 23.95
N HIS A 84 24.21 -7.31 24.03
CA HIS A 84 23.13 -8.27 24.34
C HIS A 84 22.79 -9.23 23.18
N PHE A 85 23.14 -8.88 21.94
CA PHE A 85 22.86 -9.66 20.73
C PHE A 85 24.05 -9.60 19.77
N ASP A 86 24.29 -10.67 18.99
CA ASP A 86 25.26 -10.67 17.88
C ASP A 86 24.62 -9.99 16.65
N TYR A 87 24.47 -8.67 16.71
CA TYR A 87 23.85 -7.85 15.65
C TYR A 87 24.37 -8.15 14.23
N PRO A 88 25.68 -8.38 13.98
CA PRO A 88 26.20 -8.84 12.68
C PRO A 88 25.52 -10.08 12.10
N GLN A 89 25.13 -11.06 12.93
CA GLN A 89 24.58 -12.34 12.49
C GLN A 89 23.28 -12.20 11.68
N TYR A 90 22.53 -11.11 11.89
CA TYR A 90 21.24 -10.87 11.23
C TYR A 90 21.35 -10.15 9.89
N LEU A 91 22.52 -9.59 9.54
CA LEU A 91 22.71 -8.85 8.29
C LEU A 91 22.45 -9.74 7.06
N ARG A 92 21.58 -9.28 6.15
CA ARG A 92 21.27 -9.95 4.87
C ARG A 92 21.61 -9.10 3.64
N THR A 93 21.69 -7.78 3.79
CA THR A 93 22.17 -6.85 2.74
C THR A 93 23.50 -6.25 3.16
N LEU A 94 24.53 -6.40 2.32
CA LEU A 94 25.84 -5.77 2.52
C LEU A 94 26.06 -4.71 1.42
N ASN A 95 25.70 -3.46 1.72
CA ASN A 95 25.95 -2.31 0.85
C ASN A 95 27.28 -1.66 1.23
N ILE A 96 28.35 -2.04 0.53
CA ILE A 96 29.73 -1.64 0.84
C ILE A 96 29.89 -0.13 0.76
N SER A 97 29.29 0.51 -0.24
CA SER A 97 29.45 1.96 -0.47
C SER A 97 28.68 2.80 0.54
N ARG A 98 27.46 2.38 0.91
CA ARG A 98 26.70 3.04 1.99
C ARG A 98 27.41 2.84 3.34
N ILE A 99 27.99 1.67 3.61
CA ILE A 99 28.82 1.44 4.81
C ILE A 99 30.07 2.35 4.80
N GLY A 100 30.72 2.54 3.64
CA GLY A 100 31.86 3.47 3.51
C GLY A 100 31.50 4.92 3.86
N VAL A 101 30.38 5.43 3.34
CA VAL A 101 29.85 6.77 3.71
C VAL A 101 29.52 6.85 5.20
N VAL A 102 28.93 5.81 5.78
CA VAL A 102 28.60 5.74 7.21
C VAL A 102 29.86 5.74 8.09
N ILE A 103 30.92 5.03 7.70
CA ILE A 103 32.22 5.04 8.38
C ILE A 103 32.87 6.43 8.32
N GLN A 104 32.74 7.14 7.21
CA GLN A 104 33.25 8.52 7.10
C GLN A 104 32.53 9.46 8.08
N ILE A 105 31.19 9.39 8.18
CA ILE A 105 30.42 10.19 9.15
C ILE A 105 30.75 9.78 10.59
N TRP A 106 31.00 8.49 10.85
CA TRP A 106 31.39 7.98 12.18
C TRP A 106 32.78 8.49 12.63
N LEU A 107 33.75 8.52 11.71
CA LEU A 107 35.11 9.01 12.01
C LEU A 107 35.18 10.54 12.11
N GLU A 108 34.39 11.26 11.31
CA GLU A 108 34.44 12.72 11.19
C GLU A 108 33.03 13.35 11.19
N PRO A 109 32.31 13.36 12.34
CA PRO A 109 30.89 13.76 12.42
C PRO A 109 30.58 15.18 11.92
N GLN A 110 31.59 16.04 11.91
CA GLN A 110 31.54 17.41 11.40
C GLN A 110 31.23 17.53 9.89
N PHE A 111 31.39 16.45 9.10
CA PHE A 111 31.11 16.46 7.65
C PHE A 111 29.70 15.97 7.27
N SER A 112 28.76 15.89 8.23
CA SER A 112 27.39 15.37 8.02
C SER A 112 26.55 16.05 6.93
N ASN A 113 26.98 17.20 6.38
CA ASN A 113 26.24 17.99 5.39
C ASN A 113 26.86 18.02 3.96
N PHE A 114 27.92 17.26 3.68
CA PHE A 114 28.64 17.34 2.39
C PHE A 114 28.29 16.24 1.38
N LYS A 115 28.36 16.59 0.08
CA LYS A 115 28.01 15.73 -1.08
C LYS A 115 29.03 14.60 -1.32
N PHE A 116 28.55 13.56 -2.02
CA PHE A 116 29.17 12.25 -2.32
C PHE A 116 30.58 12.20 -2.97
N ASN A 117 31.27 13.32 -3.21
CA ASN A 117 32.57 13.36 -3.91
C ASN A 117 33.74 13.56 -2.93
N PHE A 118 34.18 12.50 -2.23
CA PHE A 118 35.30 12.61 -1.28
C PHE A 118 36.20 11.36 -1.24
N VAL A 119 37.46 11.48 -1.68
CA VAL A 119 38.42 10.34 -1.70
C VAL A 119 38.65 9.80 -0.29
N TRP A 120 38.35 8.52 -0.07
CA TRP A 120 38.55 7.87 1.23
C TRP A 120 40.04 7.84 1.62
N GLY A 121 40.36 8.27 2.84
CA GLY A 121 41.70 8.14 3.42
C GLY A 121 42.05 6.69 3.81
N GLU A 122 43.33 6.42 4.04
CA GLU A 122 43.81 5.06 4.43
C GLU A 122 43.11 4.53 5.69
N LYS A 123 42.79 5.43 6.64
CA LYS A 123 42.07 5.09 7.86
C LYS A 123 40.65 4.59 7.56
N GLN A 124 39.88 5.33 6.76
CA GLN A 124 38.55 4.97 6.29
C GLN A 124 38.56 3.61 5.58
N LYS A 125 39.52 3.40 4.66
CA LYS A 125 39.69 2.13 3.91
C LYS A 125 39.94 0.94 4.85
N TYR A 126 40.80 1.12 5.85
CA TYR A 126 41.10 0.09 6.85
C TYR A 126 39.84 -0.31 7.63
N TYR A 127 39.09 0.66 8.17
CA TYR A 127 37.83 0.38 8.87
C TYR A 127 36.82 -0.32 7.98
N LEU A 128 36.64 0.11 6.72
CA LEU A 128 35.71 -0.56 5.81
C LEU A 128 36.11 -2.02 5.54
N LYS A 129 37.40 -2.30 5.34
CA LYS A 129 37.90 -3.67 5.16
C LYS A 129 37.65 -4.54 6.39
N SER A 130 37.94 -4.01 7.59
CA SER A 130 37.76 -4.75 8.85
C SER A 130 36.28 -4.95 9.21
N PHE A 131 35.41 -3.94 9.07
CA PHE A 131 33.97 -4.08 9.30
C PHE A 131 33.31 -5.04 8.28
N CYS A 132 33.62 -4.94 6.99
CA CYS A 132 33.06 -5.88 6.01
C CYS A 132 33.55 -7.32 6.24
N ARG A 133 34.80 -7.53 6.69
CA ARG A 133 35.29 -8.84 7.15
C ARG A 133 34.52 -9.35 8.36
N PHE A 134 34.30 -8.51 9.37
CA PHE A 134 33.54 -8.85 10.57
C PHE A 134 32.08 -9.22 10.26
N PHE A 135 31.38 -8.45 9.41
CA PHE A 135 30.02 -8.79 8.99
C PHE A 135 29.94 -10.10 8.21
N THR A 136 30.93 -10.38 7.35
CA THR A 136 30.95 -11.61 6.53
C THR A 136 31.53 -12.83 7.24
N SER A 137 32.19 -12.66 8.39
CA SER A 137 32.63 -13.76 9.26
C SER A 137 31.53 -14.23 10.22
N ARG A 138 30.65 -13.31 10.66
CA ARG A 138 29.50 -13.55 11.56
C ARG A 138 28.19 -13.89 10.83
N SER A 139 27.85 -13.20 9.73
CA SER A 139 26.65 -13.53 8.94
C SER A 139 26.93 -14.63 7.93
N SER A 140 26.26 -15.77 8.07
CA SER A 140 26.33 -16.92 7.15
C SER A 140 25.35 -16.84 5.96
N ALA A 141 24.51 -15.80 5.89
CA ALA A 141 23.35 -15.74 4.99
C ALA A 141 23.18 -14.37 4.31
N ILE A 142 24.24 -13.81 3.72
CA ILE A 142 24.12 -12.57 2.94
C ILE A 142 23.40 -12.88 1.63
N HIS A 143 22.26 -12.22 1.42
CA HIS A 143 21.38 -12.41 0.27
C HIS A 143 21.56 -11.33 -0.80
N SER A 144 21.97 -10.12 -0.41
CA SER A 144 22.16 -8.98 -1.33
C SER A 144 23.50 -8.31 -1.07
N ILE A 145 24.27 -8.03 -2.13
CA ILE A 145 25.46 -7.18 -2.09
C ILE A 145 25.28 -6.00 -3.03
N VAL A 146 25.63 -4.81 -2.53
CA VAL A 146 25.68 -3.58 -3.33
C VAL A 146 27.10 -3.03 -3.27
N VAL A 147 27.71 -2.82 -4.44
CA VAL A 147 29.03 -2.21 -4.61
C VAL A 147 28.91 -1.09 -5.63
N ASP A 148 29.07 0.15 -5.20
CA ASP A 148 29.12 1.34 -6.04
C ASP A 148 30.50 2.00 -5.93
N LEU A 149 31.20 2.04 -7.05
CA LEU A 149 32.58 2.50 -7.21
C LEU A 149 32.67 3.92 -7.74
N SER A 150 31.57 4.47 -8.27
CA SER A 150 31.49 5.89 -8.64
C SER A 150 31.71 6.79 -7.41
N LEU A 151 31.31 6.29 -6.24
CA LEU A 151 31.43 6.91 -4.93
C LEU A 151 32.86 6.82 -4.37
N SER A 152 33.83 7.40 -5.08
CA SER A 152 35.17 7.82 -4.61
C SER A 152 36.27 6.77 -4.34
N LEU A 153 36.10 5.52 -4.74
CA LEU A 153 37.19 4.52 -4.67
C LEU A 153 38.19 4.70 -5.83
N GLN A 154 39.42 5.11 -5.53
CA GLN A 154 40.49 5.17 -6.54
C GLN A 154 40.76 3.78 -7.16
N GLU A 155 40.90 3.72 -8.49
CA GLU A 155 40.97 2.49 -9.31
C GLU A 155 41.88 1.38 -8.75
N ASN A 156 43.03 1.75 -8.18
CA ASN A 156 44.04 0.79 -7.72
C ASN A 156 43.59 0.02 -6.47
N GLU A 157 42.75 0.60 -5.60
CA GLU A 157 42.31 -0.03 -4.36
C GLU A 157 41.06 -0.90 -4.54
N VAL A 158 40.31 -0.68 -5.62
CA VAL A 158 39.14 -1.51 -5.96
C VAL A 158 39.54 -2.96 -6.28
N SER A 159 40.79 -3.17 -6.70
CA SER A 159 41.43 -4.49 -6.85
C SER A 159 41.36 -5.37 -5.61
N LYS A 160 41.22 -4.77 -4.42
CA LYS A 160 41.24 -5.45 -3.12
C LYS A 160 39.85 -5.77 -2.56
N ILE A 161 38.75 -5.43 -3.26
CA ILE A 161 37.40 -5.79 -2.78
C ILE A 161 37.23 -7.31 -2.58
N PRO A 162 37.71 -8.20 -3.46
CA PRO A 162 37.70 -9.64 -3.20
C PRO A 162 38.51 -10.06 -1.97
N GLU A 163 39.54 -9.29 -1.55
CA GLU A 163 40.35 -9.62 -0.37
C GLU A 163 39.54 -9.58 0.93
N ILE A 164 38.49 -8.75 1.00
CA ILE A 164 37.53 -8.73 2.12
C ILE A 164 37.00 -10.15 2.36
N PHE A 165 36.73 -10.85 1.26
CA PHE A 165 36.07 -12.15 1.21
C PHE A 165 37.03 -13.35 1.12
N THR A 166 38.34 -13.16 1.36
CA THR A 166 39.34 -14.24 1.30
C THR A 166 39.40 -15.14 2.53
N HIS A 167 38.75 -14.76 3.63
CA HIS A 167 38.80 -15.51 4.88
C HIS A 167 37.82 -16.71 4.88
N ARG A 168 38.05 -17.70 5.77
CA ARG A 168 37.41 -19.03 5.72
C ARG A 168 35.87 -19.02 5.69
N ASN A 169 35.23 -18.06 6.37
CA ASN A 169 33.77 -18.00 6.54
C ASN A 169 33.05 -17.19 5.45
N ALA A 170 33.74 -16.26 4.77
CA ALA A 170 33.15 -15.45 3.70
C ALA A 170 32.54 -16.29 2.58
N LYS A 171 33.15 -17.44 2.25
CA LYS A 171 32.66 -18.31 1.18
C LYS A 171 31.24 -18.82 1.43
N SER A 172 30.91 -19.22 2.67
CA SER A 172 29.55 -19.64 3.04
C SER A 172 28.58 -18.46 3.15
N SER A 173 29.06 -17.30 3.57
CA SER A 173 28.27 -16.05 3.58
C SER A 173 27.78 -15.65 2.18
N ILE A 174 28.66 -15.77 1.18
CA ILE A 174 28.47 -15.26 -0.19
C ILE A 174 27.83 -16.29 -1.13
N SER A 175 27.94 -17.59 -0.84
CA SER A 175 27.28 -18.63 -1.66
C SER A 175 25.75 -18.54 -1.68
N ASN A 176 25.16 -17.79 -0.75
CA ASN A 176 23.72 -17.60 -0.58
C ASN A 176 23.16 -16.34 -1.27
N LEU A 177 23.99 -15.60 -2.03
CA LEU A 177 23.57 -14.40 -2.75
C LEU A 177 22.44 -14.68 -3.74
N ARG A 178 21.38 -13.87 -3.63
CA ARG A 178 20.23 -13.79 -4.54
C ARG A 178 20.27 -12.52 -5.38
N GLU A 179 20.75 -11.41 -4.82
CA GLU A 179 20.84 -10.11 -5.49
C GLU A 179 22.28 -9.58 -5.49
N VAL A 180 22.70 -9.03 -6.63
CA VAL A 180 23.98 -8.31 -6.75
C VAL A 180 23.73 -7.02 -7.54
N LYS A 181 24.08 -5.88 -6.94
CA LYS A 181 24.11 -4.57 -7.60
C LYS A 181 25.54 -4.05 -7.63
N CYS A 182 26.02 -3.71 -8.81
CA CYS A 182 27.37 -3.22 -9.10
C CYS A 182 27.26 -1.93 -9.90
N HIS A 183 27.90 -0.84 -9.47
CA HIS A 183 27.98 0.41 -10.21
C HIS A 183 29.44 0.89 -10.31
N GLY A 184 29.85 1.40 -11.48
CA GLY A 184 31.21 1.91 -11.74
C GLY A 184 32.18 0.88 -12.33
N MET A 185 33.48 1.23 -12.45
CA MET A 185 34.46 0.42 -13.22
C MET A 185 35.00 -0.78 -12.42
N PHE A 186 34.77 -2.00 -12.90
CA PHE A 186 35.13 -3.25 -12.22
C PHE A 186 36.38 -3.95 -12.77
N GLU A 187 37.04 -3.44 -13.81
CA GLU A 187 38.13 -4.13 -14.53
C GLU A 187 39.24 -4.67 -13.59
N LYS A 188 39.83 -3.79 -12.78
CA LYS A 188 40.95 -4.14 -11.88
C LYS A 188 40.49 -4.95 -10.66
N THR A 189 39.17 -5.06 -10.43
CA THR A 189 38.60 -5.60 -9.18
C THR A 189 38.64 -7.11 -9.09
N GLY A 190 38.50 -7.82 -10.22
CA GLY A 190 38.19 -9.25 -10.22
C GLY A 190 36.88 -9.63 -9.52
N PHE A 191 36.06 -8.67 -9.07
CA PHE A 191 34.91 -8.90 -8.19
C PHE A 191 33.79 -9.68 -8.89
N LEU A 192 33.41 -9.28 -10.11
CA LEU A 192 32.43 -10.03 -10.92
C LEU A 192 32.87 -11.48 -11.15
N GLN A 193 34.16 -11.69 -11.40
CA GLN A 193 34.75 -13.02 -11.62
C GLN A 193 34.87 -13.84 -10.30
N PHE A 194 35.02 -13.18 -9.16
CA PHE A 194 34.96 -13.81 -7.83
C PHE A 194 33.53 -14.25 -7.48
N VAL A 195 32.53 -13.38 -7.69
CA VAL A 195 31.11 -13.70 -7.49
C VAL A 195 30.69 -14.86 -8.39
N ALA A 196 31.08 -14.84 -9.68
CA ALA A 196 30.82 -15.92 -10.64
C ALA A 196 31.38 -17.30 -10.22
N LYS A 197 32.46 -17.32 -9.43
CA LYS A 197 33.05 -18.56 -8.88
C LYS A 197 32.45 -19.00 -7.55
N THR A 198 31.71 -18.12 -6.87
CA THR A 198 31.29 -18.28 -5.46
C THR A 198 29.77 -18.45 -5.30
N SER A 199 28.96 -17.76 -6.11
CA SER A 199 27.50 -17.91 -6.13
C SER A 199 26.97 -18.31 -7.52
N ASN A 200 25.98 -19.20 -7.52
CA ASN A 200 25.30 -19.73 -8.71
C ASN A 200 23.77 -19.62 -8.64
N ASN A 201 23.24 -18.92 -7.63
CA ASN A 201 21.81 -18.79 -7.32
C ASN A 201 21.33 -17.32 -7.35
N ILE A 202 22.09 -16.40 -7.95
CA ILE A 202 21.69 -15.00 -8.12
C ILE A 202 20.48 -14.95 -9.06
N ASN A 203 19.38 -14.36 -8.58
CA ASN A 203 18.14 -14.15 -9.31
C ASN A 203 17.97 -12.71 -9.82
N LYS A 204 18.66 -11.74 -9.20
CA LYS A 204 18.67 -10.32 -9.54
C LYS A 204 20.09 -9.81 -9.74
N LEU A 205 20.40 -9.28 -10.92
CA LEU A 205 21.73 -8.75 -11.26
C LEU A 205 21.61 -7.34 -11.87
N SER A 206 22.25 -6.35 -11.26
CA SER A 206 22.34 -4.99 -11.80
C SER A 206 23.82 -4.63 -11.95
N VAL A 207 24.28 -4.23 -13.13
CA VAL A 207 25.67 -3.83 -13.38
C VAL A 207 25.70 -2.59 -14.28
N SER A 208 26.31 -1.49 -13.83
CA SER A 208 26.59 -0.34 -14.71
C SER A 208 28.07 -0.24 -15.08
N VAL A 209 28.37 0.63 -16.07
CA VAL A 209 29.72 1.08 -16.44
C VAL A 209 30.64 -0.07 -16.87
N ILE A 210 30.21 -0.84 -17.87
CA ILE A 210 31.09 -1.79 -18.57
C ILE A 210 31.83 -1.03 -19.68
N ARG A 211 33.15 -0.89 -19.54
CA ARG A 211 34.01 -0.15 -20.50
C ARG A 211 35.07 -1.03 -21.15
N THR A 212 35.38 -2.22 -20.63
CA THR A 212 36.43 -3.07 -21.21
C THR A 212 35.98 -4.49 -21.54
N ASN A 213 36.65 -5.10 -22.53
CA ASN A 213 36.41 -6.49 -22.94
C ASN A 213 36.68 -7.51 -21.80
N SER A 214 37.50 -7.14 -20.81
CA SER A 214 37.77 -7.96 -19.62
C SER A 214 36.58 -7.99 -18.66
N GLU A 215 35.95 -6.83 -18.44
CA GLU A 215 34.70 -6.70 -17.67
C GLU A 215 33.55 -7.42 -18.39
N LEU A 216 33.42 -7.22 -19.71
CA LEU A 216 32.43 -7.90 -20.54
C LEU A 216 32.54 -9.44 -20.41
N THR A 217 33.76 -9.98 -20.48
CA THR A 217 34.02 -11.41 -20.30
C THR A 217 33.68 -11.88 -18.88
N SER A 218 34.02 -11.09 -17.86
CA SER A 218 33.71 -11.38 -16.46
C SER A 218 32.20 -11.38 -16.19
N MET A 219 31.47 -10.45 -16.82
CA MET A 219 30.01 -10.34 -16.75
C MET A 219 29.31 -11.52 -17.45
N VAL A 220 29.79 -11.91 -18.64
CA VAL A 220 29.32 -13.12 -19.35
C VAL A 220 29.56 -14.37 -18.51
N ASN A 221 30.72 -14.51 -17.85
CA ASN A 221 31.00 -15.61 -16.92
C ASN A 221 30.03 -15.60 -15.72
N LEU A 222 29.75 -14.42 -15.15
CA LEU A 222 28.81 -14.25 -14.05
C LEU A 222 27.38 -14.67 -14.44
N ILE A 223 26.87 -14.16 -15.58
CA ILE A 223 25.57 -14.54 -16.15
C ILE A 223 25.52 -16.07 -16.36
N ASN A 224 26.54 -16.64 -17.01
CA ASN A 224 26.59 -18.06 -17.34
C ASN A 224 26.56 -18.96 -16.10
N ALA A 225 27.23 -18.56 -15.00
CA ALA A 225 27.24 -19.30 -13.74
C ALA A 225 25.88 -19.38 -13.03
N GLN A 226 24.94 -18.47 -13.28
CA GLN A 226 23.65 -18.42 -12.57
C GLN A 226 22.62 -19.41 -13.13
N LYS A 227 21.97 -20.18 -12.25
CA LYS A 227 20.92 -21.14 -12.62
C LYS A 227 19.56 -20.48 -12.85
N PHE A 228 19.18 -19.54 -11.99
CA PHE A 228 17.81 -18.99 -11.90
C PHE A 228 17.76 -17.46 -12.00
N LEU A 229 18.58 -16.88 -12.89
CA LEU A 229 18.58 -15.45 -13.18
C LEU A 229 17.21 -15.03 -13.76
N CYS A 230 16.46 -14.22 -13.01
CA CYS A 230 15.14 -13.73 -13.41
C CYS A 230 15.19 -12.29 -13.92
N ASP A 231 15.95 -11.44 -13.22
CA ASP A 231 15.96 -10.01 -13.46
C ASP A 231 17.40 -9.55 -13.74
N ILE A 232 17.59 -8.81 -14.84
CA ILE A 232 18.88 -8.19 -15.15
C ILE A 232 18.72 -6.73 -15.58
N SER A 233 19.58 -5.87 -15.04
CA SER A 233 19.81 -4.51 -15.52
C SER A 233 21.28 -4.31 -15.89
N ILE A 234 21.52 -3.71 -17.05
CA ILE A 234 22.85 -3.35 -17.55
C ILE A 234 22.81 -1.90 -18.02
N GLU A 235 23.71 -1.07 -17.50
CA GLU A 235 23.63 0.39 -17.61
C GLU A 235 25.00 1.02 -18.00
N ASP A 236 25.01 2.21 -18.62
CA ASP A 236 26.20 3.02 -18.93
C ASP A 236 27.37 2.30 -19.65
N CYS A 237 27.08 1.44 -20.63
CA CYS A 237 28.08 0.63 -21.32
C CYS A 237 28.55 1.26 -22.66
N TYR A 238 29.85 1.50 -22.79
CA TYR A 238 30.37 2.27 -23.92
C TYR A 238 30.62 1.46 -25.21
N ASP A 239 30.59 0.13 -25.16
CA ASP A 239 31.09 -0.71 -26.26
C ASP A 239 30.34 -2.04 -26.46
N ASN A 240 30.64 -2.71 -27.58
CA ASN A 240 30.05 -3.95 -28.12
C ASN A 240 29.53 -4.99 -27.07
N LEU A 241 28.23 -4.97 -26.78
CA LEU A 241 27.57 -5.83 -25.78
C LEU A 241 27.07 -7.17 -26.32
N ASN A 242 27.46 -7.57 -27.54
CA ASN A 242 26.90 -8.76 -28.21
C ASN A 242 27.11 -10.07 -27.45
N MET A 243 28.24 -10.20 -26.73
CA MET A 243 28.51 -11.39 -25.91
C MET A 243 27.51 -11.51 -24.75
N ILE A 244 27.05 -10.39 -24.19
CA ILE A 244 26.03 -10.38 -23.14
C ILE A 244 24.66 -10.78 -23.74
N ALA A 245 24.25 -10.18 -24.86
CA ALA A 245 22.98 -10.53 -25.50
C ALA A 245 22.87 -12.04 -25.81
N ARG A 246 23.95 -12.63 -26.34
CA ARG A 246 24.06 -14.09 -26.54
C ARG A 246 23.94 -14.86 -25.23
N ALA A 247 24.68 -14.47 -24.18
CA ALA A 247 24.63 -15.15 -22.87
C ALA A 247 23.24 -15.12 -22.24
N LEU A 248 22.52 -13.99 -22.36
CA LEU A 248 21.15 -13.85 -21.91
C LEU A 248 20.16 -14.71 -22.72
N SER A 249 20.37 -14.86 -24.04
CA SER A 249 19.52 -15.71 -24.89
C SER A 249 19.46 -17.18 -24.46
N HIS A 250 20.45 -17.65 -23.68
CA HIS A 250 20.49 -19.00 -23.11
C HIS A 250 19.81 -19.13 -21.73
N LYS A 251 19.32 -18.03 -21.14
CA LYS A 251 18.71 -17.99 -19.80
C LYS A 251 17.19 -18.02 -19.88
N SER A 252 16.66 -19.24 -19.95
CA SER A 252 15.21 -19.53 -19.97
C SER A 252 14.42 -19.00 -18.77
N SER A 253 15.09 -18.69 -17.66
CA SER A 253 14.50 -18.16 -16.42
C SER A 253 14.29 -16.64 -16.41
N LEU A 254 14.83 -15.90 -17.41
CA LEU A 254 14.70 -14.45 -17.48
C LEU A 254 13.25 -14.00 -17.68
N LYS A 255 12.85 -13.03 -16.85
CA LYS A 255 11.53 -12.38 -16.83
C LYS A 255 11.65 -10.88 -17.11
N HIS A 256 12.72 -10.23 -16.65
CA HIS A 256 12.88 -8.79 -16.73
C HIS A 256 14.28 -8.44 -17.24
N ILE A 257 14.36 -7.73 -18.37
CA ILE A 257 15.62 -7.26 -18.97
C ILE A 257 15.54 -5.73 -19.11
N LYS A 258 16.52 -5.02 -18.55
CA LYS A 258 16.80 -3.59 -18.76
C LYS A 258 18.21 -3.43 -19.33
N LEU A 259 18.31 -2.70 -20.44
CA LEU A 259 19.56 -2.33 -21.11
C LEU A 259 19.55 -0.81 -21.29
N VAL A 260 20.56 -0.11 -20.78
CA VAL A 260 20.73 1.36 -20.86
C VAL A 260 22.13 1.66 -21.35
N GLY A 261 22.27 2.50 -22.37
CA GLY A 261 23.57 2.91 -22.91
C GLY A 261 24.39 1.73 -23.43
N GLY A 262 24.31 1.41 -24.73
CA GLY A 262 25.05 0.25 -25.26
C GLY A 262 24.94 -0.01 -26.75
N ARG A 263 25.98 -0.64 -27.31
CA ARG A 263 26.07 -0.97 -28.75
C ARG A 263 25.86 -2.45 -29.04
N PHE A 264 24.95 -2.75 -29.96
CA PHE A 264 24.58 -4.12 -30.33
C PHE A 264 24.61 -4.35 -31.85
N ASN A 265 24.88 -5.59 -32.26
CA ASN A 265 24.48 -6.12 -33.56
C ASN A 265 23.00 -6.53 -33.49
N CYS A 266 22.27 -6.32 -34.57
CA CYS A 266 20.85 -6.60 -34.64
C CYS A 266 20.51 -8.09 -34.42
N GLU A 267 21.28 -9.02 -34.99
CA GLU A 267 21.04 -10.46 -34.83
C GLU A 267 21.30 -10.96 -33.39
N ASP A 268 22.29 -10.35 -32.71
CA ASP A 268 22.60 -10.68 -31.33
C ASP A 268 21.54 -10.15 -30.37
N LEU A 269 21.02 -8.94 -30.60
CA LEU A 269 19.89 -8.42 -29.83
C LEU A 269 18.62 -9.25 -30.10
N LYS A 270 18.29 -9.55 -31.36
CA LYS A 270 17.19 -10.43 -31.77
C LYS A 270 17.22 -11.81 -31.07
N SER A 271 18.41 -12.30 -30.71
CA SER A 271 18.55 -13.58 -29.99
C SER A 271 17.83 -13.61 -28.63
N LEU A 272 17.56 -12.45 -28.00
CA LEU A 272 16.77 -12.35 -26.77
C LEU A 272 15.32 -12.86 -26.93
N THR A 273 14.82 -13.00 -28.15
CA THR A 273 13.51 -13.64 -28.41
C THR A 273 13.44 -15.12 -28.00
N LYS A 274 14.58 -15.76 -27.72
CA LYS A 274 14.65 -17.11 -27.13
C LYS A 274 14.22 -17.15 -25.66
N CYS A 275 14.17 -16.01 -24.97
CA CYS A 275 13.76 -15.88 -23.57
C CYS A 275 12.24 -15.99 -23.39
N TYR A 276 11.68 -17.19 -23.55
CA TYR A 276 10.22 -17.43 -23.53
C TYR A 276 9.50 -17.13 -22.21
N GLN A 277 10.22 -16.87 -21.11
CA GLN A 277 9.66 -16.38 -19.83
C GLN A 277 9.64 -14.85 -19.71
N LEU A 278 10.21 -14.12 -20.69
CA LEU A 278 10.35 -12.67 -20.66
C LEU A 278 8.98 -12.00 -20.53
N LYS A 279 8.85 -11.12 -19.54
CA LYS A 279 7.67 -10.35 -19.19
C LYS A 279 7.80 -8.88 -19.55
N THR A 280 8.98 -8.30 -19.33
CA THR A 280 9.28 -6.90 -19.64
C THR A 280 10.64 -6.78 -20.33
N LEU A 281 10.68 -5.98 -21.39
CA LEU A 281 11.90 -5.58 -22.08
C LEU A 281 12.02 -4.05 -22.05
N MET A 282 13.12 -3.54 -21.52
CA MET A 282 13.45 -2.12 -21.50
C MET A 282 14.78 -1.90 -22.19
N ILE A 283 14.79 -1.06 -23.22
CA ILE A 283 15.98 -0.67 -23.97
C ILE A 283 16.01 0.86 -24.00
N VAL A 284 17.10 1.44 -23.50
CA VAL A 284 17.28 2.89 -23.35
C VAL A 284 18.65 3.26 -23.91
N GLU A 285 18.78 4.36 -24.65
CA GLU A 285 20.08 4.90 -25.11
C GLU A 285 20.98 3.86 -25.85
N CYS A 286 20.38 2.88 -26.52
CA CYS A 286 21.11 1.83 -27.23
C CYS A 286 21.24 2.15 -28.73
N GLU A 287 22.39 1.85 -29.32
CA GLU A 287 22.69 2.06 -30.74
C GLU A 287 22.98 0.72 -31.46
N SER A 288 22.72 0.66 -32.78
CA SER A 288 23.26 -0.42 -33.63
C SER A 288 24.71 -0.16 -34.03
N LEU A 289 25.52 -1.22 -34.13
CA LEU A 289 26.86 -1.14 -34.71
C LEU A 289 26.78 -0.90 -36.24
N GLU A 290 27.72 -0.09 -36.78
CA GLU A 290 27.61 0.58 -38.09
C GLU A 290 27.59 -0.33 -39.35
N ASN A 291 27.63 -1.65 -39.19
CA ASN A 291 27.72 -2.64 -40.27
C ASN A 291 26.45 -3.49 -40.51
N ASP A 292 25.38 -3.31 -39.74
CA ASP A 292 24.13 -4.06 -39.99
C ASP A 292 23.44 -3.57 -41.27
N SER A 293 23.47 -4.40 -42.32
CA SER A 293 22.88 -4.06 -43.61
C SER A 293 21.34 -3.91 -43.50
N LYS A 294 20.79 -2.87 -44.12
CA LYS A 294 19.38 -2.45 -43.91
C LYS A 294 18.34 -3.44 -44.46
N ASP A 295 18.75 -4.53 -45.10
CA ASP A 295 17.90 -5.37 -45.97
C ASP A 295 17.75 -6.84 -45.52
N GLU A 296 18.50 -7.35 -44.55
CA GLU A 296 18.44 -8.79 -44.19
C GLU A 296 17.20 -9.24 -43.39
N PHE A 297 16.40 -8.31 -42.85
CA PHE A 297 15.25 -8.64 -41.98
C PHE A 297 13.95 -9.07 -42.73
N TYR A 298 14.01 -9.38 -44.02
CA TYR A 298 12.83 -9.73 -44.83
C TYR A 298 12.43 -11.22 -44.79
N ASN A 299 13.33 -12.14 -44.43
CA ASN A 299 13.03 -13.57 -44.36
C ASN A 299 12.91 -14.06 -42.92
N ILE A 300 11.68 -14.11 -42.42
CA ILE A 300 11.40 -14.60 -41.07
C ILE A 300 10.86 -16.03 -41.14
N GLU A 301 11.76 -17.00 -40.93
CA GLU A 301 11.37 -18.34 -40.51
C GLU A 301 10.76 -18.29 -39.09
N LYS A 302 9.86 -19.24 -38.78
CA LYS A 302 9.15 -19.46 -37.51
C LYS A 302 9.55 -18.55 -36.33
N ILE A 303 8.79 -17.46 -36.13
CA ILE A 303 8.91 -16.61 -34.94
C ILE A 303 8.65 -17.44 -33.68
N GLN A 304 9.61 -17.45 -32.75
CA GLN A 304 9.42 -18.03 -31.43
C GLN A 304 8.55 -17.08 -30.58
N SER A 305 7.42 -17.57 -30.09
CA SER A 305 6.44 -16.70 -29.41
C SER A 305 6.90 -16.27 -28.01
N LEU A 306 6.98 -14.96 -27.81
CA LEU A 306 7.19 -14.31 -26.51
C LEU A 306 5.85 -14.16 -25.76
N SER A 307 5.17 -15.28 -25.55
CA SER A 307 3.79 -15.35 -25.02
C SER A 307 3.56 -14.73 -23.62
N LYS A 308 4.63 -14.38 -22.90
CA LYS A 308 4.60 -13.72 -21.58
C LYS A 308 4.98 -12.24 -21.61
N LEU A 309 5.51 -11.73 -22.73
CA LEU A 309 5.98 -10.35 -22.86
C LEU A 309 4.75 -9.44 -22.96
N TYR A 310 4.52 -8.64 -21.92
CA TYR A 310 3.38 -7.74 -21.82
C TYR A 310 3.77 -6.27 -21.81
N LYS A 311 5.05 -5.95 -21.53
CA LYS A 311 5.58 -4.58 -21.52
C LYS A 311 6.85 -4.44 -22.35
N ILE A 312 6.89 -3.43 -23.21
CA ILE A 312 8.09 -3.00 -23.93
C ILE A 312 8.27 -1.48 -23.70
N THR A 313 9.45 -1.08 -23.23
CA THR A 313 9.89 0.32 -23.16
C THR A 313 11.10 0.51 -24.06
N LEU A 314 11.02 1.47 -24.98
CA LEU A 314 12.07 1.88 -25.91
C LEU A 314 12.23 3.40 -25.78
N ARG A 315 13.40 3.86 -25.32
CA ARG A 315 13.67 5.27 -25.05
C ARG A 315 15.03 5.69 -25.63
N ASP A 316 15.06 6.75 -26.42
CA ASP A 316 16.30 7.38 -26.90
C ASP A 316 17.23 6.39 -27.63
N THR A 317 16.66 5.36 -28.28
CA THR A 317 17.41 4.28 -28.94
C THR A 317 17.57 4.52 -30.43
N PHE A 318 18.81 4.38 -30.93
CA PHE A 318 19.18 4.43 -32.34
C PHE A 318 19.33 3.00 -32.91
N LEU A 319 18.35 2.14 -32.63
CA LEU A 319 18.26 0.76 -33.13
C LEU A 319 17.26 0.68 -34.31
N PRO A 320 17.53 -0.10 -35.37
CA PRO A 320 16.63 -0.20 -36.51
C PRO A 320 15.19 -0.61 -36.14
N GLY A 321 14.20 0.16 -36.59
CA GLY A 321 12.78 -0.07 -36.30
C GLY A 321 12.26 -1.42 -36.80
N LYS A 322 12.86 -1.97 -37.86
CA LYS A 322 12.59 -3.35 -38.32
C LYS A 322 12.94 -4.42 -37.27
N LEU A 323 14.06 -4.24 -36.54
CA LEU A 323 14.47 -5.14 -35.46
C LEU A 323 13.53 -4.99 -34.26
N LEU A 324 13.20 -3.74 -33.89
CA LEU A 324 12.32 -3.46 -32.76
C LEU A 324 10.89 -3.99 -33.01
N ALA A 325 10.39 -3.86 -34.24
CA ALA A 325 9.12 -4.45 -34.70
C ALA A 325 9.05 -5.98 -34.53
N PHE A 326 10.17 -6.70 -34.59
CA PHE A 326 10.22 -8.16 -34.40
C PHE A 326 9.75 -8.58 -33.00
N TYR A 327 10.02 -7.78 -31.97
CA TYR A 327 9.54 -8.06 -30.60
C TYR A 327 8.02 -7.94 -30.49
N PHE A 328 7.43 -6.93 -31.14
CA PHE A 328 5.97 -6.77 -31.21
C PHE A 328 5.31 -7.90 -32.01
N GLN A 329 5.96 -8.38 -33.09
CA GLN A 329 5.51 -9.58 -33.82
C GLN A 329 5.58 -10.86 -32.97
N ALA A 330 6.66 -11.05 -32.20
CA ALA A 330 6.88 -12.23 -31.36
C ALA A 330 5.95 -12.28 -30.13
N ALA A 331 5.65 -11.13 -29.53
CA ALA A 331 4.72 -11.03 -28.40
C ALA A 331 3.25 -10.98 -28.83
N ASN A 332 2.96 -10.39 -30.02
CA ASN A 332 1.63 -10.36 -30.63
C ASN A 332 0.60 -9.76 -29.64
N SER A 333 -0.62 -10.28 -29.62
CA SER A 333 -1.74 -9.87 -28.76
C SER A 333 -1.52 -10.00 -27.24
N LYS A 334 -0.30 -10.27 -26.76
CA LYS A 334 0.07 -10.29 -25.33
C LYS A 334 0.61 -8.96 -24.80
N ILE A 335 1.09 -8.09 -25.69
CA ILE A 335 1.52 -6.72 -25.32
C ILE A 335 0.32 -5.92 -24.78
N GLN A 336 0.55 -5.24 -23.66
CA GLN A 336 -0.43 -4.41 -22.94
C GLN A 336 0.12 -3.00 -22.71
N GLU A 337 1.36 -2.89 -22.23
CA GLU A 337 2.03 -1.61 -21.98
C GLU A 337 3.14 -1.37 -23.02
N VAL A 338 3.12 -0.22 -23.68
CA VAL A 338 4.14 0.20 -24.65
C VAL A 338 4.58 1.62 -24.37
N GLU A 339 5.89 1.84 -24.39
CA GLU A 339 6.51 3.16 -24.27
C GLU A 339 7.56 3.31 -25.38
N LEU A 340 7.37 4.33 -26.22
CA LEU A 340 8.24 4.70 -27.34
C LEU A 340 8.57 6.20 -27.19
N SER A 341 9.78 6.55 -26.76
CA SER A 341 10.20 7.95 -26.62
C SER A 341 11.57 8.22 -27.25
N GLY A 342 11.78 9.41 -27.81
CA GLY A 342 13.06 9.82 -28.43
C GLY A 342 13.59 8.86 -29.51
N LEU A 343 12.70 8.18 -30.23
CA LEU A 343 13.06 7.31 -31.35
C LEU A 343 13.08 8.10 -32.66
N MET A 344 14.01 7.76 -33.56
CA MET A 344 14.05 8.33 -34.91
C MET A 344 12.69 8.15 -35.62
N PRO A 345 12.08 9.20 -36.21
CA PRO A 345 10.70 9.13 -36.71
C PRO A 345 10.42 7.96 -37.66
N PHE A 346 11.32 7.70 -38.61
CA PHE A 346 11.24 6.59 -39.55
C PHE A 346 11.08 5.23 -38.85
N ASP A 347 11.84 5.00 -37.78
CA ASP A 347 11.80 3.75 -37.02
C ASP A 347 10.54 3.68 -36.15
N THR A 348 10.11 4.80 -35.57
CA THR A 348 8.81 4.95 -34.90
C THR A 348 7.65 4.53 -35.80
N HIS A 349 7.62 4.93 -37.07
CA HIS A 349 6.55 4.53 -37.99
C HIS A 349 6.54 3.03 -38.30
N ILE A 350 7.71 2.40 -38.40
CA ILE A 350 7.80 0.95 -38.60
C ILE A 350 7.24 0.21 -37.37
N ILE A 351 7.59 0.67 -36.17
CA ILE A 351 7.12 0.11 -34.91
C ILE A 351 5.61 0.32 -34.76
N ILE A 352 5.08 1.52 -35.02
CA ILE A 352 3.64 1.83 -35.00
C ILE A 352 2.86 0.91 -35.96
N LYS A 353 3.37 0.67 -37.17
CA LYS A 353 2.74 -0.25 -38.14
C LYS A 353 2.73 -1.70 -37.64
N ALA A 354 3.83 -2.16 -37.04
CA ALA A 354 3.90 -3.51 -36.44
C ALA A 354 2.95 -3.66 -35.24
N ILE A 355 2.88 -2.65 -34.37
CA ILE A 355 1.92 -2.59 -33.27
C ILE A 355 0.47 -2.68 -33.79
N THR A 356 0.13 -1.83 -34.78
CA THR A 356 -1.21 -1.76 -35.37
C THR A 356 -1.67 -3.10 -35.94
N LEU A 357 -0.74 -3.87 -36.53
CA LEU A 357 -1.01 -5.15 -37.17
C LEU A 357 -1.06 -6.34 -36.20
N HIS A 358 -0.28 -6.30 -35.10
CA HIS A 358 -0.05 -7.48 -34.23
C HIS A 358 -0.47 -7.33 -32.77
N CYS A 359 -0.69 -6.12 -32.25
CA CYS A 359 -0.84 -5.85 -30.81
C CYS A 359 -2.19 -5.16 -30.44
N PRO A 360 -3.36 -5.76 -30.72
CA PRO A 360 -4.67 -5.11 -30.50
C PRO A 360 -5.10 -4.98 -29.02
N ASN A 361 -4.34 -5.56 -28.09
CA ASN A 361 -4.67 -5.60 -26.65
C ASN A 361 -3.94 -4.55 -25.79
N ILE A 362 -3.28 -3.57 -26.41
CA ILE A 362 -2.61 -2.48 -25.69
C ILE A 362 -3.63 -1.72 -24.82
N ASN A 363 -3.30 -1.55 -23.55
CA ASN A 363 -4.08 -0.80 -22.57
C ASN A 363 -3.39 0.51 -22.13
N LYS A 364 -2.06 0.61 -22.24
CA LYS A 364 -1.28 1.83 -22.03
C LYS A 364 -0.28 2.03 -23.16
N LEU A 365 -0.27 3.22 -23.75
CA LEU A 365 0.68 3.64 -24.78
C LEU A 365 1.34 4.96 -24.38
N SER A 366 2.64 5.08 -24.58
CA SER A 366 3.38 6.34 -24.63
C SER A 366 4.11 6.38 -25.96
N VAL A 367 3.98 7.45 -26.72
CA VAL A 367 4.56 7.55 -28.07
C VAL A 367 5.00 8.98 -28.40
N THR A 368 6.26 9.15 -28.81
CA THR A 368 6.75 10.40 -29.41
C THR A 368 6.58 10.36 -30.93
N ILE A 369 6.03 11.42 -31.54
CA ILE A 369 5.68 11.48 -32.98
C ILE A 369 6.16 12.80 -33.60
N ASP A 370 6.59 12.76 -34.86
CA ASP A 370 6.97 13.96 -35.61
C ASP A 370 5.77 14.60 -36.33
N GLU A 371 5.90 15.91 -36.61
CA GLU A 371 4.83 16.76 -37.16
C GLU A 371 4.16 16.23 -38.44
N GLY A 372 4.86 15.39 -39.22
CA GLY A 372 4.40 14.92 -40.54
C GLY A 372 3.59 13.62 -40.56
N HIS A 373 3.44 12.87 -39.45
CA HIS A 373 3.04 11.46 -39.53
C HIS A 373 1.94 10.98 -38.57
N TYR A 374 1.12 11.90 -38.04
CA TYR A 374 -0.06 11.59 -37.20
C TYR A 374 -1.04 10.60 -37.85
N ASP A 375 -1.06 10.45 -39.17
CA ASP A 375 -1.87 9.44 -39.87
C ASP A 375 -1.62 7.99 -39.39
N ASN A 376 -0.36 7.66 -39.05
CA ASN A 376 -0.03 6.32 -38.54
C ASN A 376 -0.63 6.08 -37.14
N LEU A 377 -0.76 7.14 -36.33
CA LEU A 377 -1.35 7.10 -34.99
C LEU A 377 -2.86 6.81 -35.05
N TYR A 378 -3.58 7.41 -36.01
CA TYR A 378 -5.01 7.16 -36.20
C TYR A 378 -5.30 5.67 -36.44
N GLY A 379 -4.51 5.02 -37.29
CA GLY A 379 -4.63 3.58 -37.55
C GLY A 379 -4.35 2.72 -36.30
N LEU A 380 -3.35 3.10 -35.50
CA LEU A 380 -3.03 2.43 -34.24
C LEU A 380 -4.19 2.55 -33.24
N LEU A 381 -4.74 3.75 -33.06
CA LEU A 381 -5.85 4.00 -32.13
C LEU A 381 -7.11 3.19 -32.49
N GLN A 382 -7.45 3.11 -33.78
CA GLN A 382 -8.58 2.32 -34.27
C GLN A 382 -8.38 0.81 -34.05
N SER A 383 -7.14 0.32 -34.06
CA SER A 383 -6.80 -1.08 -33.77
C SER A 383 -6.86 -1.39 -32.26
N CYS A 384 -6.40 -0.47 -31.41
CA CYS A 384 -6.22 -0.67 -29.96
C CYS A 384 -7.50 -0.45 -29.14
N LYS A 385 -8.53 -1.28 -29.36
CA LYS A 385 -9.86 -1.19 -28.71
C LYS A 385 -9.89 -1.33 -27.17
N LYS A 386 -8.76 -1.60 -26.54
CA LYS A 386 -8.60 -1.72 -25.06
C LYS A 386 -7.74 -0.61 -24.46
N LEU A 387 -7.33 0.38 -25.26
CA LEU A 387 -6.49 1.48 -24.79
C LEU A 387 -7.23 2.30 -23.74
N THR A 388 -6.67 2.37 -22.53
CA THR A 388 -7.23 3.10 -21.38
C THR A 388 -6.45 4.39 -21.09
N SER A 389 -5.16 4.40 -21.44
CA SER A 389 -4.21 5.48 -21.19
C SER A 389 -3.36 5.69 -22.43
N ILE A 390 -3.23 6.94 -22.89
CA ILE A 390 -2.25 7.33 -23.90
C ILE A 390 -1.49 8.60 -23.49
N LEU A 391 -0.18 8.60 -23.72
CA LEU A 391 0.68 9.79 -23.72
C LEU A 391 1.21 9.99 -25.14
N ILE A 392 1.06 11.20 -25.66
CA ILE A 392 1.64 11.64 -26.92
C ILE A 392 2.64 12.74 -26.59
N ASP A 393 3.86 12.58 -27.08
CA ASP A 393 4.90 13.61 -27.07
C ASP A 393 5.25 13.96 -28.52
N SER A 394 5.84 15.13 -28.76
CA SER A 394 6.22 15.54 -30.13
C SER A 394 7.74 15.64 -30.25
N ILE A 395 8.26 15.23 -31.41
CA ILE A 395 9.68 15.41 -31.75
C ILE A 395 9.81 16.38 -32.91
N THR A 396 10.67 17.37 -32.72
CA THR A 396 10.95 18.43 -33.67
C THR A 396 12.23 18.11 -34.41
N LYS A 397 12.39 18.70 -35.60
CA LYS A 397 13.65 18.61 -36.35
C LYS A 397 14.41 19.91 -36.19
N GLU A 398 15.60 19.82 -35.62
CA GLU A 398 16.48 20.96 -35.38
C GLU A 398 17.20 21.43 -36.65
N GLU A 399 17.75 22.65 -36.63
CA GLU A 399 18.45 23.25 -37.78
C GLU A 399 19.66 22.42 -38.23
N ASP A 400 20.34 21.72 -37.32
CA ASP A 400 21.46 20.83 -37.61
C ASP A 400 21.04 19.48 -38.22
N GLY A 401 19.73 19.20 -38.26
CA GLY A 401 19.13 18.00 -38.77
C GLY A 401 18.99 16.85 -37.77
N SER A 402 19.33 17.08 -36.50
CA SER A 402 18.95 16.19 -35.39
C SER A 402 17.44 16.27 -35.11
N PHE A 403 16.97 15.42 -34.20
CA PHE A 403 15.59 15.40 -33.72
C PHE A 403 15.61 15.42 -32.19
N ASP A 404 14.88 16.35 -31.58
CA ASP A 404 14.78 16.50 -30.12
C ASP A 404 13.33 16.76 -29.69
N ILE A 405 13.05 16.61 -28.40
CA ILE A 405 11.71 16.84 -27.81
C ILE A 405 11.62 18.32 -27.39
N ASP A 406 11.45 19.21 -28.37
CA ASP A 406 11.08 20.60 -28.11
C ASP A 406 9.58 20.69 -27.78
N ARG A 407 9.28 20.98 -26.50
CA ARG A 407 7.92 21.17 -25.98
C ARG A 407 7.46 22.64 -26.01
N ASP A 408 8.33 23.57 -26.39
CA ASP A 408 8.00 24.98 -26.56
C ASP A 408 7.53 25.27 -28.00
N LYS A 409 8.05 24.54 -28.99
CA LYS A 409 7.66 24.69 -30.40
C LYS A 409 6.17 24.42 -30.64
N GLU A 410 5.51 25.40 -31.25
CA GLU A 410 4.10 25.33 -31.64
C GLU A 410 3.82 24.28 -32.72
N VAL A 411 2.89 23.36 -32.45
CA VAL A 411 2.36 22.37 -33.40
C VAL A 411 0.95 22.75 -33.80
N GLU A 412 0.72 23.07 -35.08
CA GLU A 412 -0.59 23.44 -35.61
C GLU A 412 -1.56 22.23 -35.60
N ALA A 413 -2.46 22.22 -34.63
CA ALA A 413 -3.30 21.08 -34.29
C ALA A 413 -4.78 21.23 -34.72
N ASN A 414 -5.16 22.31 -35.41
CA ASN A 414 -6.56 22.53 -35.81
C ASN A 414 -7.14 21.45 -36.74
N GLU A 415 -6.32 20.85 -37.61
CA GLU A 415 -6.75 19.72 -38.47
C GLU A 415 -6.57 18.35 -37.78
N ILE A 416 -5.53 18.22 -36.94
CA ILE A 416 -5.17 16.98 -36.23
C ILE A 416 -6.22 16.65 -35.17
N LEU A 417 -6.54 17.61 -34.30
CA LEU A 417 -7.37 17.39 -33.11
C LEU A 417 -8.78 16.86 -33.44
N PRO A 418 -9.53 17.39 -34.44
CA PRO A 418 -10.82 16.83 -34.84
C PRO A 418 -10.75 15.42 -35.44
N LEU A 419 -9.67 15.07 -36.16
CA LEU A 419 -9.44 13.73 -36.72
C LEU A 419 -9.07 12.73 -35.63
N PHE A 420 -8.21 13.14 -34.71
CA PHE A 420 -7.82 12.39 -33.52
C PHE A 420 -9.04 11.95 -32.71
N GLY A 421 -10.00 12.87 -32.47
CA GLY A 421 -11.27 12.57 -31.79
C GLY A 421 -12.07 11.43 -32.44
N LYS A 422 -12.11 11.34 -33.78
CA LYS A 422 -12.81 10.25 -34.50
C LYS A 422 -12.14 8.88 -34.34
N CYS A 423 -10.85 8.86 -34.02
CA CYS A 423 -10.02 7.66 -34.01
C CYS A 423 -9.80 7.10 -32.60
N ILE A 424 -10.04 7.90 -31.55
CA ILE A 424 -9.93 7.46 -30.16
C ILE A 424 -10.89 6.28 -29.86
N PRO A 425 -10.40 5.18 -29.27
CA PRO A 425 -11.25 4.08 -28.83
C PRO A 425 -12.05 4.48 -27.58
N SER A 426 -13.33 4.08 -27.54
CA SER A 426 -14.26 4.38 -26.43
C SER A 426 -13.81 3.92 -25.02
N SER A 427 -12.78 3.07 -24.93
CA SER A 427 -12.15 2.62 -23.68
C SER A 427 -11.20 3.65 -23.05
N LEU A 428 -10.82 4.71 -23.77
CA LEU A 428 -9.82 5.66 -23.31
C LEU A 428 -10.37 6.53 -22.17
N LYS A 429 -9.62 6.58 -21.07
CA LYS A 429 -9.93 7.38 -19.86
C LYS A 429 -8.90 8.46 -19.60
N LEU A 430 -7.64 8.21 -19.92
CA LEU A 430 -6.52 9.12 -19.67
C LEU A 430 -5.83 9.48 -21.00
N LEU A 431 -5.81 10.77 -21.33
CA LEU A 431 -5.14 11.32 -22.50
C LEU A 431 -4.12 12.38 -22.03
N LYS A 432 -2.84 12.18 -22.34
CA LYS A 432 -1.78 13.19 -22.16
C LYS A 432 -1.22 13.63 -23.51
N ILE A 433 -1.02 14.92 -23.68
CA ILE A 433 -0.39 15.55 -24.84
C ILE A 433 0.70 16.47 -24.30
N TRP A 434 1.95 16.01 -24.34
CA TRP A 434 3.11 16.70 -23.80
C TRP A 434 3.83 17.54 -24.86
N SER A 435 3.06 18.30 -25.63
CA SER A 435 3.54 19.18 -26.70
C SER A 435 2.71 20.47 -26.73
N ASN A 436 3.30 21.57 -27.20
CA ASN A 436 2.61 22.84 -27.40
C ASN A 436 1.72 22.80 -28.66
N TRP A 437 0.62 22.04 -28.58
CA TRP A 437 -0.39 22.00 -29.62
C TRP A 437 -1.18 23.31 -29.62
N VAL A 438 -1.18 23.99 -30.77
CA VAL A 438 -1.95 25.21 -31.01
C VAL A 438 -3.24 24.84 -31.74
N PHE A 439 -4.38 25.12 -31.10
CA PHE A 439 -5.71 24.86 -31.65
C PHE A 439 -6.70 25.97 -31.25
N THR A 440 -7.83 26.02 -31.96
CA THR A 440 -8.94 26.93 -31.67
C THR A 440 -10.03 26.26 -30.84
N PRO A 441 -10.91 27.03 -30.14
CA PRO A 441 -12.04 26.47 -29.42
C PRO A 441 -12.99 25.67 -30.31
N GLU A 442 -13.14 26.05 -31.59
CA GLU A 442 -13.94 25.29 -32.56
C GLU A 442 -13.35 23.90 -32.87
N SER A 443 -12.02 23.79 -32.96
CA SER A 443 -11.34 22.52 -33.21
C SER A 443 -11.41 21.60 -32.00
N LEU A 444 -11.31 22.17 -30.79
CA LEU A 444 -11.56 21.46 -29.53
C LEU A 444 -13.02 20.99 -29.41
N GLU A 445 -13.98 21.83 -29.80
CA GLU A 445 -15.41 21.47 -29.83
C GLU A 445 -15.67 20.33 -30.83
N LYS A 446 -15.09 20.41 -32.05
CA LYS A 446 -15.15 19.34 -33.05
C LYS A 446 -14.51 18.04 -32.54
N PHE A 447 -13.44 18.11 -31.75
CA PHE A 447 -12.83 16.95 -31.09
C PHE A 447 -13.80 16.27 -30.13
N PHE A 448 -14.40 17.01 -29.18
CA PHE A 448 -15.34 16.43 -28.23
C PHE A 448 -16.63 15.90 -28.89
N ILE A 449 -17.10 16.54 -29.97
CA ILE A 449 -18.24 16.04 -30.77
C ILE A 449 -17.90 14.72 -31.47
N ASN A 450 -16.67 14.55 -31.96
CA ASN A 450 -16.22 13.34 -32.63
C ASN A 450 -15.79 12.22 -31.66
N CYS A 451 -15.44 12.56 -30.41
CA CYS A 451 -14.88 11.64 -29.44
C CYS A 451 -15.93 10.71 -28.84
N SER A 452 -15.77 9.41 -29.05
CA SER A 452 -16.64 8.38 -28.44
C SER A 452 -16.25 8.01 -27.00
N ALA A 453 -15.10 8.49 -26.51
CA ALA A 453 -14.54 8.12 -25.22
C ALA A 453 -14.92 9.08 -24.10
N LYS A 454 -15.13 8.52 -22.90
CA LYS A 454 -15.36 9.27 -21.68
C LYS A 454 -14.03 9.56 -20.99
N ILE A 455 -13.33 10.59 -21.47
CA ILE A 455 -12.03 10.99 -20.94
C ILE A 455 -12.21 11.56 -19.53
N GLU A 456 -11.66 10.86 -18.53
CA GLU A 456 -11.71 11.22 -17.11
C GLU A 456 -10.53 12.10 -16.68
N THR A 457 -9.38 11.95 -17.35
CA THR A 457 -8.18 12.78 -17.13
C THR A 457 -7.63 13.25 -18.48
N LEU A 458 -7.48 14.56 -18.64
CA LEU A 458 -6.84 15.20 -19.78
C LEU A 458 -5.64 16.01 -19.29
N ASP A 459 -4.48 15.79 -19.88
CA ASP A 459 -3.24 16.50 -19.58
C ASP A 459 -2.72 17.12 -20.87
N ILE A 460 -2.63 18.45 -20.88
CA ILE A 460 -2.22 19.29 -22.00
C ILE A 460 -1.26 20.39 -21.49
N ALA A 461 -0.38 20.03 -20.55
CA ALA A 461 0.49 20.87 -19.72
C ALA A 461 1.54 21.75 -20.46
N TYR A 462 1.51 21.79 -21.80
CA TYR A 462 2.41 22.59 -22.63
C TYR A 462 1.67 23.45 -23.67
N CYS A 463 0.33 23.35 -23.77
CA CYS A 463 -0.46 24.06 -24.76
C CYS A 463 -0.70 25.53 -24.35
N GLU A 464 0.12 26.44 -24.86
CA GLU A 464 0.04 27.87 -24.47
C GLU A 464 -1.21 28.58 -25.02
N CYS A 465 -1.83 28.02 -26.06
CA CYS A 465 -2.99 28.59 -26.77
C CYS A 465 -4.30 28.60 -25.96
N ILE A 466 -4.31 28.03 -24.76
CA ILE A 466 -5.51 27.86 -23.93
C ILE A 466 -5.99 29.22 -23.39
N THR A 467 -7.29 29.45 -23.54
CA THR A 467 -7.99 30.69 -23.17
C THR A 467 -9.31 30.37 -22.46
N ASP A 468 -9.96 31.37 -21.88
CA ASP A 468 -11.28 31.22 -21.23
C ASP A 468 -12.31 30.51 -22.15
N HIS A 469 -12.31 30.79 -23.46
CA HIS A 469 -13.19 30.11 -24.42
C HIS A 469 -12.88 28.62 -24.61
N HIS A 470 -11.64 28.18 -24.35
CA HIS A 470 -11.33 26.76 -24.31
C HIS A 470 -11.88 26.11 -23.02
N LEU A 471 -11.81 26.80 -21.87
CA LEU A 471 -12.46 26.34 -20.63
C LEU A 471 -13.99 26.20 -20.79
N ASP A 472 -14.64 27.14 -21.48
CA ASP A 472 -16.08 27.05 -21.81
C ASP A 472 -16.40 25.76 -22.59
N VAL A 473 -15.57 25.40 -23.58
CA VAL A 473 -15.73 24.17 -24.38
C VAL A 473 -15.50 22.93 -23.52
N PHE A 474 -14.47 22.91 -22.68
CA PHE A 474 -14.23 21.81 -21.73
C PHE A 474 -15.45 21.59 -20.83
N LEU A 475 -15.97 22.64 -20.20
CA LEU A 475 -17.13 22.55 -19.29
C LEU A 475 -18.41 22.10 -20.04
N LYS A 476 -18.68 22.69 -21.21
CA LYS A 476 -19.88 22.42 -22.03
C LYS A 476 -20.00 20.95 -22.46
N TYR A 477 -18.90 20.33 -22.87
CA TYR A 477 -18.91 18.98 -23.44
C TYR A 477 -18.56 17.87 -22.44
N THR A 478 -17.79 18.15 -21.40
CA THR A 478 -17.40 17.10 -20.44
C THR A 478 -18.46 16.85 -19.36
N LYS A 479 -19.23 17.87 -18.93
CA LYS A 479 -20.36 17.73 -17.97
C LYS A 479 -20.06 16.81 -16.77
N GLY A 480 -18.89 16.98 -16.13
CA GLY A 480 -18.46 16.18 -14.97
C GLY A 480 -17.88 14.78 -15.30
N ILE A 481 -17.72 14.43 -16.58
CA ILE A 481 -16.97 13.25 -17.02
C ILE A 481 -15.46 13.48 -16.83
N LEU A 482 -14.97 14.66 -17.24
CA LEU A 482 -13.59 15.08 -17.02
C LEU A 482 -13.41 15.48 -15.56
N LYS A 483 -12.62 14.69 -14.82
CA LYS A 483 -12.36 14.88 -13.38
C LYS A 483 -11.07 15.66 -13.13
N ASN A 484 -10.06 15.43 -13.97
CA ASN A 484 -8.75 16.10 -13.87
C ASN A 484 -8.38 16.72 -15.21
N LEU A 485 -8.03 18.00 -15.18
CA LEU A 485 -7.45 18.73 -16.29
C LEU A 485 -6.09 19.30 -15.87
N ASP A 486 -5.01 18.95 -16.57
CA ASP A 486 -3.72 19.63 -16.43
C ASP A 486 -3.53 20.60 -17.60
N ILE A 487 -3.39 21.89 -17.27
CA ILE A 487 -3.20 23.02 -18.19
C ILE A 487 -2.05 23.90 -17.70
N ASP A 488 -0.99 23.28 -17.18
CA ASP A 488 0.26 24.01 -16.95
C ASP A 488 0.70 24.77 -18.22
N ARG A 489 1.43 25.87 -18.02
CA ARG A 489 1.87 26.82 -19.06
C ARG A 489 0.78 27.52 -19.89
N ALA A 490 -0.51 27.30 -19.68
CA ALA A 490 -1.57 28.11 -20.30
C ALA A 490 -1.40 29.61 -19.98
N ARG A 491 -1.31 30.49 -20.98
CA ARG A 491 -0.90 31.90 -20.77
C ARG A 491 -2.04 32.92 -20.67
N ASN A 492 -3.27 32.56 -21.03
CA ASN A 492 -4.36 33.52 -21.26
C ASN A 492 -5.66 33.17 -20.51
N LEU A 493 -5.57 32.92 -19.20
CA LEU A 493 -6.70 32.50 -18.37
C LEU A 493 -7.07 33.52 -17.29
N SER A 494 -8.35 33.89 -17.21
CA SER A 494 -8.85 34.74 -16.13
C SER A 494 -9.01 33.96 -14.83
N ILE A 495 -8.81 34.66 -13.70
CA ILE A 495 -9.02 34.08 -12.36
C ILE A 495 -10.49 33.66 -12.19
N GLU A 496 -11.42 34.42 -12.77
CA GLU A 496 -12.85 34.13 -12.73
C GLU A 496 -13.18 32.82 -13.45
N ALA A 497 -12.73 32.64 -14.71
CA ALA A 497 -12.96 31.41 -15.48
C ALA A 497 -12.31 30.18 -14.82
N LEU A 498 -11.07 30.30 -14.32
CA LEU A 498 -10.41 29.24 -13.56
C LEU A 498 -11.16 28.89 -12.26
N SER A 499 -11.64 29.89 -11.52
CA SER A 499 -12.38 29.68 -10.28
C SER A 499 -13.75 29.01 -10.49
N TYR A 500 -14.40 29.32 -11.61
CA TYR A 500 -15.65 28.68 -12.03
C TYR A 500 -15.40 27.23 -12.49
N ALA A 501 -14.39 27.00 -13.33
CA ALA A 501 -14.07 25.68 -13.84
C ALA A 501 -13.64 24.70 -12.72
N ARG A 502 -12.88 25.18 -11.72
CA ARG A 502 -12.48 24.41 -10.52
C ARG A 502 -13.64 23.97 -9.62
N GLN A 503 -14.87 24.43 -9.85
CA GLN A 503 -16.07 23.92 -9.15
C GLN A 503 -16.55 22.57 -9.71
N PHE A 504 -16.17 22.23 -10.95
CA PHE A 504 -16.67 21.05 -11.67
C PHE A 504 -15.60 19.97 -11.91
N MET A 505 -14.31 20.34 -11.89
CA MET A 505 -13.18 19.42 -12.10
C MET A 505 -11.91 19.92 -11.38
N ASN A 506 -11.00 19.01 -11.05
CA ASN A 506 -9.67 19.35 -10.56
C ASN A 506 -8.83 19.95 -11.71
N ILE A 507 -8.18 21.10 -11.48
CA ILE A 507 -7.37 21.79 -12.49
C ILE A 507 -5.98 22.07 -11.95
N GLU A 508 -5.00 21.35 -12.48
CA GLU A 508 -3.56 21.58 -12.27
C GLU A 508 -3.02 22.57 -13.32
N GLY A 509 -1.99 23.33 -12.93
CA GLY A 509 -1.56 24.54 -13.63
C GLY A 509 -2.17 25.84 -13.04
N ASN A 510 -1.34 26.88 -12.93
CA ASN A 510 -1.77 28.24 -12.62
C ASN A 510 -1.46 29.12 -13.84
N GLY A 511 -2.47 29.39 -14.67
CA GLY A 511 -2.30 30.06 -15.96
C GLY A 511 -1.95 31.56 -15.93
N ASN A 512 -1.11 31.98 -14.97
CA ASN A 512 -0.60 33.33 -14.76
C ASN A 512 0.66 33.34 -13.85
N SER A 513 1.61 32.39 -14.03
CA SER A 513 2.88 32.44 -13.29
C SER A 513 4.12 32.05 -14.12
N TYR A 514 4.51 32.93 -15.03
CA TYR A 514 5.89 33.02 -15.50
C TYR A 514 6.39 34.46 -15.38
N ASN A 515 7.29 34.71 -14.41
CA ASN A 515 8.30 35.74 -14.58
C ASN A 515 9.41 35.12 -15.44
N GLU A 516 9.96 35.90 -16.36
CA GLU A 516 11.01 35.48 -17.27
C GLU A 516 12.25 34.96 -16.52
N VAL A 517 12.46 33.65 -16.60
CA VAL A 517 13.79 33.03 -16.54
C VAL A 517 13.87 32.19 -17.82
N PRO A 518 14.86 32.41 -18.71
CA PRO A 518 15.04 31.53 -19.85
C PRO A 518 15.25 30.11 -19.34
N TYR A 519 14.64 29.12 -19.98
CA TYR A 519 15.14 27.76 -19.85
C TYR A 519 16.60 27.77 -20.32
N GLU A 520 17.54 27.52 -19.41
CA GLU A 520 18.80 26.93 -19.82
C GLU A 520 18.43 25.61 -20.47
N SER A 521 18.66 25.51 -21.78
CA SER A 521 18.51 24.29 -22.56
C SER A 521 19.24 23.16 -21.83
N SER A 522 18.50 22.25 -21.21
CA SER A 522 19.06 21.08 -20.56
C SER A 522 19.65 20.19 -21.65
N LEU A 523 20.96 20.29 -21.86
CA LEU A 523 21.70 19.60 -22.90
C LEU A 523 21.43 18.08 -22.90
N TRP A 524 20.52 17.67 -23.78
CA TRP A 524 20.48 16.33 -24.37
C TRP A 524 20.89 16.34 -25.85
N GLY A 525 21.28 17.53 -26.37
CA GLY A 525 22.05 17.67 -27.60
C GLY A 525 23.45 17.07 -27.47
N TYR A 526 23.57 15.75 -27.64
CA TYR A 526 24.86 15.09 -27.79
C TYR A 526 25.41 15.41 -29.19
N HIS A 527 26.10 16.55 -29.33
CA HIS A 527 26.88 16.87 -30.52
C HIS A 527 27.89 15.74 -30.78
N ARG A 528 27.56 14.85 -31.73
CA ARG A 528 28.43 13.74 -32.12
C ARG A 528 29.60 14.33 -32.90
N PHE A 529 30.75 14.46 -32.24
CA PHE A 529 32.02 14.77 -32.91
C PHE A 529 32.25 13.76 -34.04
N ARG A 530 32.05 14.20 -35.27
CA ARG A 530 32.22 13.37 -36.45
C ARG A 530 33.70 13.34 -36.79
N ASN A 531 34.41 12.36 -36.23
CA ASN A 531 35.84 12.19 -36.44
C ASN A 531 36.11 11.71 -37.89
N SER A 532 36.14 12.64 -38.83
CA SER A 532 36.60 12.40 -40.19
C SER A 532 38.12 12.28 -40.19
N ASN A 533 38.62 11.04 -40.26
CA ASN A 533 40.03 10.80 -40.52
C ASN A 533 40.46 11.51 -41.82
N ASN A 534 41.36 12.49 -41.70
CA ASN A 534 42.36 12.81 -42.73
C ASN A 534 43.53 13.61 -42.13
N SER A 535 44.68 12.94 -42.08
CA SER A 535 46.03 13.46 -42.37
C SER A 535 46.52 14.82 -41.82
N GLU A 536 47.62 14.72 -41.07
CA GLU A 536 48.81 15.58 -41.09
C GLU A 536 48.90 16.82 -40.15
N ASP A 537 50.15 17.05 -39.72
CA ASP A 537 50.76 18.22 -39.08
C ASP A 537 50.38 18.66 -37.64
N SER A 538 51.03 17.97 -36.70
CA SER A 538 52.00 18.52 -35.73
C SER A 538 51.75 19.85 -34.96
N ASN A 539 51.99 19.73 -33.64
CA ASN A 539 52.66 20.69 -32.75
C ASN A 539 51.88 21.82 -32.03
N LEU A 540 52.08 21.77 -30.70
CA LEU A 540 52.30 22.86 -29.72
C LEU A 540 51.17 23.34 -28.80
N PHE A 541 51.56 23.31 -27.52
CA PHE A 541 51.07 23.95 -26.30
C PHE A 541 50.10 23.22 -25.36
N GLU A 542 50.64 22.99 -24.16
CA GLU A 542 49.97 22.70 -22.90
C GLU A 542 49.24 23.95 -22.41
N GLU A 543 48.06 23.81 -21.81
CA GLU A 543 47.70 24.55 -20.60
C GLU A 543 46.58 23.82 -19.83
N GLU A 544 46.62 23.89 -18.50
CA GLU A 544 45.71 23.16 -17.61
C GLU A 544 44.31 23.79 -17.58
N SER A 545 43.26 22.96 -17.68
CA SER A 545 41.93 23.34 -17.19
C SER A 545 41.29 22.18 -16.43
N THR A 546 40.78 22.47 -15.23
CA THR A 546 40.16 21.49 -14.32
C THR A 546 38.64 21.58 -14.42
N GLU A 547 38.05 20.81 -15.33
CA GLU A 547 36.59 20.72 -15.45
C GLU A 547 35.99 19.80 -14.39
N ASN A 548 35.14 20.36 -13.54
CA ASN A 548 34.38 19.62 -12.54
C ASN A 548 33.21 18.88 -13.19
N PHE A 549 33.43 17.63 -13.59
CA PHE A 549 32.33 16.73 -13.98
C PHE A 549 31.41 16.42 -12.79
N VAL A 550 30.19 16.96 -12.84
CA VAL A 550 29.08 16.56 -11.95
C VAL A 550 28.29 15.46 -12.63
N MET A 551 28.65 14.19 -12.38
CA MET A 551 27.80 13.06 -12.75
C MET A 551 26.56 13.01 -11.84
N TYR A 552 25.38 13.01 -12.43
CA TYR A 552 24.13 12.65 -11.74
C TYR A 552 24.01 11.12 -11.69
N LEU A 553 23.94 10.57 -10.48
CA LEU A 553 23.71 9.14 -10.25
C LEU A 553 22.26 8.89 -9.87
N ALA A 554 21.59 8.04 -10.63
CA ALA A 554 20.26 7.54 -10.29
C ALA A 554 20.36 6.51 -9.15
N LEU A 555 20.17 6.98 -7.92
CA LEU A 555 20.02 6.11 -6.74
C LEU A 555 18.53 5.83 -6.49
N ASP A 556 18.16 4.56 -6.33
CA ASP A 556 16.84 4.05 -5.90
C ASP A 556 16.52 4.47 -4.44
N ASP A 557 16.40 5.77 -4.16
CA ASP A 557 16.00 6.31 -2.86
C ASP A 557 14.67 7.09 -2.96
N PRO A 558 13.58 6.62 -2.34
CA PRO A 558 12.29 7.33 -2.34
C PRO A 558 12.35 8.75 -1.76
N GLN A 559 13.40 9.10 -1.03
CA GLN A 559 13.57 10.45 -0.46
C GLN A 559 14.14 11.46 -1.47
N TYR A 560 14.78 11.01 -2.56
CA TYR A 560 15.40 11.93 -3.53
C TYR A 560 14.38 12.75 -4.33
N TRP A 561 13.20 12.18 -4.59
CA TRP A 561 12.10 12.86 -5.29
C TRP A 561 11.52 14.04 -4.48
N LEU A 562 11.60 13.97 -3.14
CA LEU A 562 11.19 15.10 -2.28
C LEU A 562 12.21 16.25 -2.29
N PHE A 563 13.50 15.94 -2.53
CA PHE A 563 14.57 16.94 -2.47
C PHE A 563 14.63 17.79 -3.74
N GLN A 564 14.29 17.22 -4.90
CA GLN A 564 14.23 17.94 -6.17
C GLN A 564 13.14 19.03 -6.14
N LYS A 565 11.95 18.70 -5.62
CA LYS A 565 10.82 19.64 -5.44
C LYS A 565 11.08 20.73 -4.38
N TYR A 566 12.08 20.55 -3.52
CA TYR A 566 12.50 21.53 -2.52
C TYR A 566 13.56 22.52 -3.04
N LEU A 567 14.35 22.11 -4.05
CA LEU A 567 15.31 22.99 -4.72
C LEU A 567 14.63 23.94 -5.73
N GLU A 568 13.53 23.52 -6.36
CA GLU A 568 12.76 24.33 -7.32
C GLU A 568 12.05 25.54 -6.68
N ASN A 569 11.82 25.54 -5.37
CA ASN A 569 11.13 26.63 -4.64
C ASN A 569 12.08 27.52 -3.80
N GLY A 570 13.40 27.31 -3.87
CA GLY A 570 14.40 28.07 -3.13
C GLY A 570 15.10 29.13 -3.98
N ARG A 571 14.74 30.41 -3.84
CA ARG A 571 15.36 31.53 -4.57
C ARG A 571 16.89 31.51 -4.49
N ASN A 572 17.54 31.69 -5.65
CA ASN A 572 18.95 32.07 -5.74
C ASN A 572 19.24 33.31 -4.87
N ILE A 573 20.15 33.15 -3.90
CA ILE A 573 20.91 34.26 -3.33
C ILE A 573 22.39 33.94 -3.59
N LYS A 574 22.94 34.49 -4.67
CA LYS A 574 24.40 34.59 -4.85
C LYS A 574 24.85 35.98 -4.39
N ASN A 575 25.78 35.98 -3.44
CA ASN A 575 26.78 37.02 -3.17
C ASN A 575 26.34 38.49 -3.30
N GLU A 576 25.85 39.07 -2.20
CA GLU A 576 26.25 40.44 -1.84
C GLU A 576 26.81 40.47 -0.41
N THR A 577 27.75 41.39 -0.21
CA THR A 577 28.64 41.48 0.95
C THR A 577 27.97 41.99 2.22
N PHE A 578 28.50 41.55 3.37
CA PHE A 578 28.11 42.04 4.70
C PHE A 578 28.12 43.57 4.83
N ALA A 579 27.03 44.12 5.36
CA ALA A 579 27.04 45.37 6.12
C ALA A 579 26.03 45.28 7.28
N PHE A 580 26.52 45.31 8.53
CA PHE A 580 25.68 45.38 9.72
C PHE A 580 25.01 46.75 9.86
N THR A 581 23.76 46.79 10.33
CA THR A 581 23.30 47.77 11.35
C THR A 581 22.06 47.25 12.08
N ASN A 582 21.97 47.56 13.38
CA ASN A 582 20.87 47.15 14.25
C ASN A 582 19.57 47.92 13.93
N ASN A 583 18.40 47.29 14.08
CA ASN A 583 17.43 47.63 15.14
C ASN A 583 16.08 46.88 15.04
N SER A 584 15.37 46.91 16.18
CA SER A 584 13.95 46.59 16.40
C SER A 584 13.46 45.15 16.18
N GLU A 585 13.17 44.56 17.34
CA GLU A 585 12.37 43.37 17.64
C GLU A 585 10.98 43.32 16.96
N ASN A 586 10.36 42.14 17.04
CA ASN A 586 8.92 41.85 16.83
C ASN A 586 8.35 41.91 15.40
N SER A 587 8.50 40.79 14.67
CA SER A 587 7.47 40.31 13.72
C SER A 587 7.62 38.84 13.26
N TRP A 588 8.77 38.19 13.50
CA TRP A 588 9.06 36.88 12.92
C TRP A 588 8.42 35.66 13.61
N ALA A 589 8.06 35.75 14.89
CA ALA A 589 7.45 34.63 15.61
C ALA A 589 6.03 34.30 15.13
N GLN A 590 5.20 35.31 14.83
CA GLN A 590 3.80 35.08 14.41
C GLN A 590 3.64 34.53 12.99
N ARG A 591 4.63 34.71 12.09
CA ARG A 591 4.58 34.17 10.72
C ARG A 591 5.07 32.72 10.59
N PHE A 592 5.76 32.19 11.60
CA PHE A 592 6.31 30.83 11.54
C PHE A 592 5.27 29.75 11.88
N ASP A 593 4.33 30.04 12.79
CA ASP A 593 3.25 29.10 13.15
C ASP A 593 2.13 29.07 12.10
N GLU A 594 1.85 30.18 11.41
CA GLU A 594 0.90 30.21 10.29
C GLU A 594 1.38 29.37 9.08
N LEU A 595 2.71 29.29 8.89
CA LEU A 595 3.31 28.43 7.86
C LEU A 595 3.25 26.94 8.21
N LYS A 596 3.48 26.58 9.49
CA LYS A 596 3.33 25.19 9.96
C LYS A 596 1.92 24.66 9.74
N TYR A 597 0.89 25.46 10.00
CA TYR A 597 -0.50 25.05 9.82
C TYR A 597 -0.86 24.82 8.34
N ARG A 598 -0.36 25.65 7.42
CA ARG A 598 -0.60 25.49 5.97
C ARG A 598 0.17 24.32 5.35
N VAL A 599 1.41 24.06 5.79
CA VAL A 599 2.18 22.90 5.31
C VAL A 599 1.60 21.58 5.86
N ALA A 600 1.16 21.56 7.12
CA ALA A 600 0.46 20.40 7.69
C ALA A 600 -0.88 20.11 6.96
N SER A 601 -1.61 21.15 6.57
CA SER A 601 -2.84 21.03 5.76
C SER A 601 -2.61 20.51 4.34
N PHE A 602 -1.39 20.65 3.79
CA PHE A 602 -1.07 20.22 2.43
C PHE A 602 -0.52 18.78 2.39
N ILE A 603 0.27 18.39 3.38
CA ILE A 603 0.84 17.04 3.49
C ILE A 603 -0.25 15.99 3.81
N LEU A 604 -1.32 16.37 4.51
CA LEU A 604 -2.46 15.47 4.81
C LEU A 604 -3.39 15.18 3.61
N LYS A 605 -3.17 15.77 2.43
CA LYS A 605 -4.01 15.55 1.23
C LYS A 605 -3.41 14.61 0.17
N LEU A 606 -2.25 14.01 0.41
CA LEU A 606 -1.49 13.24 -0.59
C LEU A 606 -1.29 11.76 -0.25
N THR A 607 -2.09 11.17 0.65
CA THR A 607 -1.94 9.76 1.07
C THR A 607 -3.25 8.97 1.12
N THR A 608 -3.88 8.80 -0.05
CA THR A 608 -4.96 7.81 -0.28
C THR A 608 -4.68 6.99 -1.54
N PRO A 609 -4.48 5.66 -1.46
CA PRO A 609 -4.44 4.79 -2.63
C PRO A 609 -5.83 4.60 -3.26
N CYS A 610 -5.87 4.30 -4.56
CA CYS A 610 -7.11 4.19 -5.32
C CYS A 610 -7.96 2.97 -4.93
N GLN A 611 -9.27 3.16 -4.77
CA GLN A 611 -10.24 2.07 -4.64
C GLN A 611 -11.54 2.33 -5.42
N TRP A 612 -11.45 2.56 -6.74
CA TRP A 612 -12.60 2.62 -7.65
C TRP A 612 -12.26 2.01 -9.03
N LEU A 613 -12.04 0.68 -9.09
CA LEU A 613 -12.37 -0.14 -10.29
C LEU A 613 -12.34 -1.67 -10.03
N ILE A 614 -13.30 -2.20 -9.28
CA ILE A 614 -13.77 -3.59 -9.52
C ILE A 614 -15.27 -3.53 -9.80
N LEU A 615 -15.61 -3.41 -11.09
CA LEU A 615 -16.79 -4.02 -11.72
C LEU A 615 -16.68 -3.85 -13.24
N THR A 616 -17.17 -4.85 -13.99
CA THR A 616 -17.24 -4.93 -15.47
C THR A 616 -15.96 -5.25 -16.27
N VAL A 617 -15.42 -6.47 -16.12
CA VAL A 617 -15.19 -7.34 -17.30
C VAL A 617 -15.62 -8.77 -16.95
N ALA A 618 -16.59 -9.31 -17.69
CA ALA A 618 -17.09 -10.66 -17.49
C ALA A 618 -16.16 -11.73 -18.11
N PRO A 619 -15.92 -12.88 -17.45
CA PRO A 619 -15.39 -14.06 -18.09
C PRO A 619 -16.54 -14.83 -18.79
N LEU A 620 -16.66 -14.64 -20.12
CA LEU A 620 -17.53 -15.47 -20.95
C LEU A 620 -16.92 -16.87 -21.16
N HIS A 621 -17.13 -17.77 -20.19
CA HIS A 621 -17.79 -19.07 -20.43
C HIS A 621 -17.83 -19.95 -19.16
N LEU A 622 -18.84 -19.70 -18.34
CA LEU A 622 -19.68 -20.72 -17.69
C LEU A 622 -20.91 -19.97 -17.16
N GLN A 623 -22.05 -20.13 -17.83
CA GLN A 623 -23.34 -19.67 -17.30
C GLN A 623 -23.84 -20.69 -16.28
N GLU A 624 -23.18 -20.72 -15.13
CA GLU A 624 -23.81 -21.17 -13.90
C GLU A 624 -24.79 -20.07 -13.49
N SER A 625 -26.05 -20.44 -13.30
CA SER A 625 -27.10 -19.53 -12.88
C SER A 625 -26.79 -18.96 -11.48
N LYS A 626 -27.31 -17.76 -11.17
CA LYS A 626 -27.22 -17.22 -9.80
C LYS A 626 -27.80 -18.19 -8.75
N GLN A 627 -28.78 -19.00 -9.15
CA GLN A 627 -29.38 -20.05 -8.32
C GLN A 627 -28.43 -21.23 -8.07
N GLU A 628 -27.67 -21.69 -9.07
CA GLU A 628 -26.66 -22.74 -8.87
C GLU A 628 -25.52 -22.27 -7.96
N LYS A 629 -25.08 -21.01 -8.07
CA LYS A 629 -24.06 -20.47 -7.15
C LYS A 629 -24.56 -20.38 -5.71
N ALA A 630 -25.78 -19.86 -5.50
CA ALA A 630 -26.41 -19.83 -4.19
C ALA A 630 -26.59 -21.25 -3.61
N ALA A 631 -27.02 -22.22 -4.42
CA ALA A 631 -27.20 -23.61 -3.98
C ALA A 631 -25.87 -24.33 -3.68
N ILE A 632 -24.78 -24.01 -4.38
CA ILE A 632 -23.44 -24.52 -4.07
C ILE A 632 -22.96 -23.92 -2.74
N GLU A 633 -23.16 -22.62 -2.54
CA GLU A 633 -22.79 -21.95 -1.29
C GLU A 633 -23.61 -22.45 -0.10
N GLU A 634 -24.94 -22.56 -0.24
CA GLU A 634 -25.84 -23.17 0.75
C GLU A 634 -25.41 -24.60 1.11
N LYS A 635 -24.94 -25.38 0.12
CA LYS A 635 -24.41 -26.72 0.37
C LYS A 635 -23.13 -26.68 1.21
N ILE A 636 -22.20 -25.76 0.92
CA ILE A 636 -20.96 -25.59 1.69
C ILE A 636 -21.28 -25.20 3.13
N ILE A 637 -22.15 -24.20 3.35
CA ILE A 637 -22.64 -23.78 4.67
C ILE A 637 -23.21 -24.98 5.45
N ASN A 638 -24.03 -25.80 4.81
CA ASN A 638 -24.63 -26.99 5.42
C ASN A 638 -23.64 -28.13 5.69
N GLU A 639 -22.48 -28.17 5.04
CA GLU A 639 -21.40 -29.12 5.33
C GLU A 639 -20.50 -28.57 6.46
N GLU A 640 -20.12 -27.29 6.43
CA GLU A 640 -19.38 -26.57 7.49
C GLU A 640 -20.13 -26.63 8.84
N TYR A 641 -21.43 -26.29 8.86
CA TYR A 641 -22.25 -26.34 10.08
C TYR A 641 -22.30 -27.75 10.70
N LYS A 642 -22.31 -28.82 9.89
CA LYS A 642 -22.29 -30.20 10.41
C LYS A 642 -20.93 -30.58 11.01
N ILE A 643 -19.84 -30.07 10.42
CA ILE A 643 -18.48 -30.27 10.94
C ILE A 643 -18.35 -29.52 12.28
N TRP A 644 -18.73 -28.25 12.32
CA TRP A 644 -18.76 -27.46 13.56
C TRP A 644 -19.62 -28.12 14.64
N LYS A 645 -20.85 -28.54 14.32
CA LYS A 645 -21.76 -29.16 15.29
C LYS A 645 -21.17 -30.42 15.91
N LYS A 646 -20.43 -31.22 15.14
CA LYS A 646 -19.69 -32.39 15.63
C LYS A 646 -18.50 -32.03 16.54
N ASN A 647 -17.87 -30.88 16.30
CA ASN A 647 -16.71 -30.40 17.07
C ASN A 647 -17.11 -29.55 18.29
N SER A 648 -18.36 -29.05 18.36
CA SER A 648 -18.85 -28.20 19.44
C SER A 648 -18.58 -28.72 20.88
N PRO A 649 -18.59 -30.04 21.18
CA PRO A 649 -18.25 -30.55 22.52
C PRO A 649 -16.82 -30.30 22.98
N PHE A 650 -15.91 -29.96 22.07
CA PHE A 650 -14.50 -29.69 22.34
C PHE A 650 -14.15 -28.20 22.28
N LEU A 651 -15.04 -27.38 21.73
CA LEU A 651 -14.83 -25.96 21.46
C LEU A 651 -15.56 -25.04 22.45
N TYR A 652 -16.60 -25.55 23.13
CA TYR A 652 -17.48 -24.75 23.98
C TYR A 652 -17.84 -25.46 25.28
N ASP A 653 -17.83 -24.72 26.39
CA ASP A 653 -18.41 -25.16 27.67
C ASP A 653 -19.94 -25.02 27.66
N LEU A 654 -20.48 -24.07 26.86
CA LEU A 654 -21.91 -23.82 26.71
C LEU A 654 -22.25 -23.51 25.25
N VAL A 655 -23.31 -24.16 24.73
CA VAL A 655 -23.99 -23.74 23.49
C VAL A 655 -25.49 -23.95 23.67
N ILE A 656 -26.25 -22.84 23.60
CA ILE A 656 -27.71 -22.82 23.53
C ILE A 656 -28.09 -22.26 22.16
N THR A 657 -28.84 -23.02 21.36
CA THR A 657 -29.35 -22.58 20.06
C THR A 657 -30.87 -22.48 20.08
N HIS A 658 -31.43 -21.36 19.64
CA HIS A 658 -32.88 -21.17 19.57
C HIS A 658 -33.28 -20.54 18.23
N ALA A 659 -34.25 -21.15 17.55
CA ALA A 659 -34.87 -20.57 16.35
C ALA A 659 -36.00 -19.63 16.77
N LEU A 660 -35.88 -18.35 16.41
CA LEU A 660 -36.91 -17.34 16.56
C LEU A 660 -37.99 -17.51 15.48
N VAL A 661 -39.17 -16.92 15.71
CA VAL A 661 -40.26 -16.91 14.71
C VAL A 661 -39.87 -16.05 13.50
N TRP A 662 -39.23 -14.91 13.78
CA TRP A 662 -38.73 -13.94 12.81
C TRP A 662 -37.26 -13.61 13.13
N PRO A 663 -36.44 -13.25 12.14
CA PRO A 663 -35.06 -12.85 12.37
C PRO A 663 -34.99 -11.54 13.16
N THR A 664 -33.81 -11.28 13.73
CA THR A 664 -33.57 -10.09 14.54
C THR A 664 -32.22 -9.47 14.19
N LEU A 665 -32.24 -8.17 13.89
CA LEU A 665 -31.06 -7.39 13.52
C LEU A 665 -30.28 -6.88 14.75
N THR A 666 -30.75 -7.21 15.96
CA THR A 666 -30.20 -6.61 17.17
C THR A 666 -30.29 -7.54 18.39
N CYS A 667 -29.24 -7.55 19.20
CA CYS A 667 -29.31 -8.13 20.54
C CYS A 667 -28.54 -7.28 21.58
N GLN A 668 -28.97 -7.34 22.85
CA GLN A 668 -28.24 -6.74 23.97
C GLN A 668 -28.58 -7.43 25.30
N TRP A 669 -27.57 -7.78 26.11
CA TRP A 669 -27.79 -8.29 27.47
C TRP A 669 -28.22 -7.19 28.44
N PHE A 670 -29.30 -7.44 29.20
CA PHE A 670 -29.62 -6.66 30.39
C PHE A 670 -28.62 -6.91 31.52
N LYS A 671 -28.52 -5.97 32.46
CA LYS A 671 -27.64 -6.06 33.65
C LYS A 671 -28.33 -6.68 34.87
N ASP A 672 -29.57 -7.13 34.78
CA ASP A 672 -30.22 -7.85 35.88
C ASP A 672 -30.01 -9.36 35.79
N ILE A 673 -29.76 -9.99 36.94
CA ILE A 673 -29.56 -11.42 37.09
C ILE A 673 -30.37 -11.92 38.28
N ASP A 674 -31.36 -12.77 38.01
CA ASP A 674 -32.08 -13.49 39.06
C ASP A 674 -31.33 -14.78 39.40
N ARG A 675 -31.29 -15.12 40.69
CA ARG A 675 -30.56 -16.26 41.25
C ARG A 675 -31.51 -17.06 42.15
N PRO A 676 -32.44 -17.86 41.58
CA PRO A 676 -33.44 -18.56 42.36
C PRO A 676 -32.80 -19.47 43.42
N GLU A 677 -33.31 -19.41 44.65
CA GLU A 677 -32.80 -20.21 45.77
C GLU A 677 -32.98 -21.71 45.48
N GLY A 678 -31.94 -22.51 45.79
CA GLY A 678 -31.96 -23.96 45.57
C GLY A 678 -31.94 -24.40 44.11
N LYS A 679 -31.79 -23.49 43.14
CA LYS A 679 -31.57 -23.80 41.71
C LYS A 679 -30.09 -23.75 41.34
N ASP A 680 -29.73 -24.53 40.35
CA ASP A 680 -28.41 -24.66 39.71
C ASP A 680 -28.20 -23.68 38.54
N TYR A 681 -29.24 -22.96 38.12
CA TYR A 681 -29.19 -21.92 37.10
C TYR A 681 -29.42 -20.51 37.64
N THR A 682 -29.05 -19.52 36.83
CA THR A 682 -29.43 -18.10 36.94
C THR A 682 -30.39 -17.75 35.80
N VAL A 683 -31.23 -16.73 35.98
CA VAL A 683 -32.08 -16.21 34.91
C VAL A 683 -31.61 -14.81 34.55
N GLN A 684 -31.33 -14.60 33.27
CA GLN A 684 -30.91 -13.32 32.70
C GLN A 684 -31.86 -12.93 31.56
N ARG A 685 -31.73 -11.70 31.06
CA ARG A 685 -32.59 -11.18 29.98
C ARG A 685 -31.77 -10.64 28.82
N ILE A 686 -32.28 -10.83 27.60
CA ILE A 686 -31.79 -10.19 26.38
C ILE A 686 -32.92 -9.34 25.78
N LEU A 687 -32.55 -8.17 25.26
CA LEU A 687 -33.35 -7.34 24.37
C LEU A 687 -33.09 -7.76 22.92
N ILE A 688 -34.15 -8.05 22.16
CA ILE A 688 -34.10 -8.34 20.72
C ILE A 688 -35.21 -7.55 19.98
N GLY A 689 -35.10 -7.45 18.67
CA GLY A 689 -36.15 -6.92 17.78
C GLY A 689 -36.76 -8.00 16.88
N THR A 690 -37.57 -7.58 15.90
CA THR A 690 -37.98 -8.42 14.77
C THR A 690 -37.74 -7.71 13.44
N HIS A 691 -37.50 -8.51 12.40
CA HIS A 691 -37.50 -8.13 10.99
C HIS A 691 -38.51 -9.06 10.29
N THR A 692 -39.68 -8.54 9.90
CA THR A 692 -40.76 -9.35 9.28
C THR A 692 -40.89 -9.12 7.77
N SER A 693 -40.15 -8.17 7.20
CA SER A 693 -40.29 -7.69 5.81
C SER A 693 -41.75 -7.37 5.46
N ASP A 694 -42.42 -6.63 6.36
CA ASP A 694 -43.85 -6.25 6.33
C ASP A 694 -44.87 -7.42 6.30
N ASN A 695 -44.45 -8.67 6.47
CA ASN A 695 -45.37 -9.83 6.41
C ASN A 695 -46.20 -10.04 7.69
N ASP A 696 -45.75 -9.51 8.82
CA ASP A 696 -46.37 -9.66 10.15
C ASP A 696 -46.04 -8.43 11.02
N GLN A 697 -46.76 -8.25 12.12
CA GLN A 697 -46.52 -7.18 13.08
C GLN A 697 -45.10 -7.28 13.66
N ASN A 698 -44.35 -6.18 13.64
CA ASN A 698 -43.03 -6.11 14.27
C ASN A 698 -43.14 -5.85 15.78
N TYR A 699 -42.15 -6.34 16.53
CA TYR A 699 -42.07 -6.20 17.97
C TYR A 699 -40.66 -5.87 18.46
N VAL A 700 -40.58 -5.06 19.53
CA VAL A 700 -39.46 -5.11 20.46
C VAL A 700 -39.74 -6.24 21.44
N GLU A 701 -38.83 -7.20 21.57
CA GLU A 701 -39.01 -8.37 22.42
C GLU A 701 -37.96 -8.47 23.51
N ILE A 702 -38.36 -9.01 24.64
CA ILE A 702 -37.47 -9.24 25.78
C ILE A 702 -37.56 -10.71 26.14
N ALA A 703 -36.44 -11.42 26.00
CA ALA A 703 -36.34 -12.85 26.23
C ALA A 703 -35.65 -13.14 27.56
N SER A 704 -36.21 -14.04 28.36
CA SER A 704 -35.55 -14.64 29.52
C SER A 704 -34.72 -15.84 29.08
N ILE A 705 -33.51 -15.99 29.62
CA ILE A 705 -32.57 -17.06 29.34
C ILE A 705 -32.13 -17.68 30.67
N GLN A 706 -32.11 -19.01 30.74
CA GLN A 706 -31.59 -19.75 31.89
C GLN A 706 -30.15 -20.20 31.61
N LEU A 707 -29.20 -19.78 32.45
CA LEU A 707 -27.77 -20.08 32.31
C LEU A 707 -27.27 -20.86 33.55
N PRO A 708 -26.45 -21.91 33.41
CA PRO A 708 -25.93 -22.66 34.55
C PRO A 708 -25.05 -21.77 35.46
N LYS A 709 -24.92 -22.16 36.74
CA LYS A 709 -23.98 -21.54 37.69
C LYS A 709 -22.58 -22.16 37.56
N ASN A 710 -21.54 -21.34 37.69
CA ASN A 710 -20.13 -21.72 37.51
C ASN A 710 -19.64 -22.89 38.39
N ASP A 711 -20.31 -23.19 39.51
CA ASP A 711 -19.96 -24.30 40.41
C ASP A 711 -20.40 -25.69 39.88
N VAL A 712 -21.11 -25.75 38.74
CA VAL A 712 -21.60 -26.99 38.14
C VAL A 712 -20.59 -27.50 37.12
N ASN A 713 -19.90 -28.59 37.45
CA ASN A 713 -19.03 -29.30 36.50
C ASN A 713 -19.84 -29.76 35.28
N ILE A 714 -19.62 -29.11 34.14
CA ILE A 714 -20.24 -29.49 32.86
C ILE A 714 -19.52 -30.74 32.35
N ASP A 715 -20.17 -31.89 32.50
CA ASP A 715 -19.64 -33.18 32.04
C ASP A 715 -19.81 -33.31 30.51
N PRO A 716 -18.71 -33.35 29.71
CA PRO A 716 -18.79 -33.44 28.25
C PRO A 716 -19.53 -34.69 27.75
N ARG A 717 -19.64 -35.74 28.60
CA ARG A 717 -20.38 -36.97 28.31
C ARG A 717 -21.91 -36.78 28.32
N LYS A 718 -22.39 -35.57 28.60
CA LYS A 718 -23.81 -35.19 28.59
C LYS A 718 -24.23 -34.39 27.35
N TYR A 719 -23.43 -34.43 26.30
CA TYR A 719 -23.83 -33.97 24.98
C TYR A 719 -25.12 -34.68 24.53
N ASP A 720 -26.15 -33.90 24.18
CA ASP A 720 -27.38 -34.41 23.59
C ASP A 720 -27.14 -34.58 22.08
N GLU A 721 -26.98 -35.82 21.58
CA GLU A 721 -26.70 -36.07 20.15
C GLU A 721 -27.84 -35.61 19.21
N GLU A 722 -29.09 -35.57 19.67
CA GLU A 722 -30.22 -35.14 18.83
C GLU A 722 -30.28 -33.62 18.70
N LYS A 723 -29.99 -32.87 19.78
CA LYS A 723 -29.97 -31.41 19.76
C LYS A 723 -28.62 -30.82 19.35
N GLY A 724 -27.53 -31.48 19.72
CA GLY A 724 -26.15 -31.03 19.63
C GLY A 724 -25.78 -29.95 20.64
N GLU A 725 -26.24 -30.11 21.88
CA GLU A 725 -26.05 -29.14 22.97
C GLU A 725 -25.14 -29.72 24.06
N VAL A 726 -24.26 -28.88 24.61
CA VAL A 726 -23.39 -29.17 25.77
C VAL A 726 -23.91 -28.36 26.96
N GLY A 727 -23.98 -28.97 28.16
CA GLY A 727 -24.49 -28.31 29.37
C GLY A 727 -25.82 -28.83 29.92
N GLY A 728 -26.42 -29.86 29.31
CA GLY A 728 -27.69 -30.48 29.76
C GLY A 728 -27.58 -31.32 31.03
N PHE A 729 -27.28 -30.72 32.18
CA PHE A 729 -27.17 -31.44 33.46
C PHE A 729 -28.53 -31.57 34.17
N GLY A 730 -28.97 -32.79 34.48
CA GLY A 730 -30.00 -33.04 35.52
C GLY A 730 -31.38 -33.52 35.06
N GLY A 731 -31.64 -33.69 33.76
CA GLY A 731 -32.92 -34.22 33.28
C GLY A 731 -34.09 -33.24 33.28
N THR A 732 -33.84 -31.95 33.56
CA THR A 732 -34.77 -30.84 33.27
C THR A 732 -34.52 -30.30 31.87
N THR A 733 -35.52 -30.42 31.01
CA THR A 733 -35.48 -30.19 29.55
C THR A 733 -35.63 -28.71 29.13
N GLU A 734 -35.10 -27.77 29.93
CA GLU A 734 -35.60 -26.38 29.95
C GLU A 734 -34.55 -25.24 30.02
N THR A 735 -33.31 -25.42 29.56
CA THR A 735 -32.48 -24.28 29.11
C THR A 735 -33.10 -23.68 27.85
N ARG A 736 -34.10 -22.82 28.03
CA ARG A 736 -34.88 -22.21 26.93
C ARG A 736 -34.79 -20.70 26.98
N ILE A 737 -34.41 -20.13 25.85
CA ILE A 737 -34.72 -18.74 25.52
C ILE A 737 -36.24 -18.66 25.39
N LYS A 738 -36.86 -17.73 26.11
CA LYS A 738 -38.32 -17.54 26.10
C LYS A 738 -38.64 -16.06 26.09
N VAL A 739 -39.37 -15.60 25.08
CA VAL A 739 -39.94 -14.25 25.06
C VAL A 739 -40.91 -14.08 26.21
N ILE A 740 -40.61 -13.15 27.12
CA ILE A 740 -41.42 -12.82 28.30
C ILE A 740 -42.20 -11.51 28.14
N GLN A 741 -41.77 -10.65 27.22
CA GLN A 741 -42.47 -9.42 26.87
C GLN A 741 -42.33 -9.13 25.37
N LYS A 742 -43.41 -8.67 24.73
CA LYS A 742 -43.42 -8.04 23.40
C LYS A 742 -44.01 -6.63 23.51
N ILE A 743 -43.53 -5.71 22.68
CA ILE A 743 -44.05 -4.35 22.52
C ILE A 743 -44.24 -4.11 21.02
N ASN A 744 -45.43 -3.71 20.58
CA ASN A 744 -45.71 -3.44 19.16
C ASN A 744 -44.77 -2.35 18.63
N HIS A 745 -44.20 -2.55 17.44
CA HIS A 745 -43.30 -1.60 16.77
C HIS A 745 -43.80 -1.27 15.35
N ASP A 746 -43.72 -0.01 14.92
CA ASP A 746 -44.01 0.37 13.52
C ASP A 746 -42.74 0.13 12.69
N GLY A 747 -42.83 -0.74 11.67
CA GLY A 747 -41.67 -1.15 10.88
C GLY A 747 -40.67 -2.01 11.66
N GLU A 748 -39.55 -2.33 11.04
CA GLU A 748 -38.54 -3.24 11.59
C GLU A 748 -37.69 -2.57 12.68
N VAL A 749 -37.06 -3.40 13.52
CA VAL A 749 -36.22 -2.94 14.64
C VAL A 749 -34.75 -3.08 14.27
N ASN A 750 -34.19 -2.04 13.63
CA ASN A 750 -32.83 -2.06 13.08
C ASN A 750 -31.76 -2.15 14.17
N ARG A 751 -31.98 -1.45 15.28
CA ARG A 751 -31.16 -1.54 16.50
C ARG A 751 -32.00 -1.19 17.72
N ALA A 752 -31.83 -1.93 18.80
CA ALA A 752 -32.49 -1.67 20.09
C ALA A 752 -31.44 -1.59 21.21
N ARG A 753 -31.48 -0.53 22.02
CA ARG A 753 -30.55 -0.32 23.14
C ARG A 753 -31.28 0.26 24.35
N TYR A 754 -31.06 -0.32 25.55
CA TYR A 754 -31.62 0.24 26.79
C TYR A 754 -30.73 1.35 27.37
N MET A 755 -31.34 2.26 28.13
CA MET A 755 -30.63 3.36 28.79
C MET A 755 -29.83 2.84 30.01
N PRO A 756 -28.50 3.06 30.10
CA PRO A 756 -27.66 2.47 31.14
C PRO A 756 -28.06 2.81 32.58
N GLN A 757 -28.69 3.97 32.79
CA GLN A 757 -29.15 4.48 34.08
C GLN A 757 -30.54 3.92 34.47
N ASN A 758 -31.38 3.58 33.50
CA ASN A 758 -32.68 2.94 33.72
C ASN A 758 -33.01 1.97 32.58
N GLN A 759 -32.83 0.68 32.84
CA GLN A 759 -33.00 -0.41 31.86
C GLN A 759 -34.45 -0.60 31.39
N ASP A 760 -35.43 0.00 32.05
CA ASP A 760 -36.82 -0.03 31.59
C ASP A 760 -37.08 0.91 30.41
N ILE A 761 -36.17 1.86 30.15
CA ILE A 761 -36.22 2.77 29.00
C ILE A 761 -35.40 2.18 27.85
N ILE A 762 -36.06 1.94 26.71
CA ILE A 762 -35.48 1.32 25.52
C ILE A 762 -35.62 2.30 24.35
N ALA A 763 -34.53 2.55 23.62
CA ALA A 763 -34.55 3.23 22.34
C ALA A 763 -34.46 2.22 21.19
N THR A 764 -35.19 2.46 20.11
CA THR A 764 -35.10 1.70 18.86
C THR A 764 -34.96 2.59 17.63
N LYS A 765 -34.17 2.16 16.64
CA LYS A 765 -34.15 2.75 15.30
C LYS A 765 -35.17 2.08 14.39
N THR A 766 -35.86 2.90 13.61
CA THR A 766 -36.87 2.51 12.64
C THR A 766 -36.35 2.68 11.20
N VAL A 767 -36.97 1.97 10.26
CA VAL A 767 -36.75 2.13 8.81
C VAL A 767 -37.08 3.54 8.28
N GLU A 768 -37.93 4.30 8.98
CA GLU A 768 -38.26 5.70 8.62
C GLU A 768 -37.20 6.70 9.09
N GLY A 769 -36.26 6.29 9.95
CA GLY A 769 -35.22 7.14 10.54
C GLY A 769 -35.56 7.69 11.93
N ASP A 770 -36.85 7.78 12.28
CA ASP A 770 -37.35 8.13 13.61
C ASP A 770 -36.74 7.18 14.68
N VAL A 771 -36.43 7.72 15.87
CA VAL A 771 -36.08 6.91 17.05
C VAL A 771 -37.32 6.80 17.94
N TYR A 772 -37.70 5.59 18.32
CA TYR A 772 -38.78 5.39 19.29
C TYR A 772 -38.19 5.12 20.67
N ILE A 773 -38.75 5.79 21.68
CA ILE A 773 -38.44 5.56 23.09
C ILE A 773 -39.64 4.88 23.75
N PHE A 774 -39.40 3.69 24.31
CA PHE A 774 -40.37 2.89 25.04
C PHE A 774 -40.00 2.81 26.51
N ASP A 775 -40.99 2.96 27.39
CA ASP A 775 -40.95 2.55 28.80
C ASP A 775 -41.68 1.21 28.93
N ARG A 776 -40.91 0.13 29.02
CA ARG A 776 -41.46 -1.23 29.01
C ARG A 776 -42.44 -1.52 30.15
N THR A 777 -42.46 -0.71 31.21
CA THR A 777 -43.38 -0.89 32.35
C THR A 777 -44.80 -0.42 32.06
N LYS A 778 -44.97 0.45 31.04
CA LYS A 778 -46.27 0.95 30.59
C LYS A 778 -46.94 0.06 29.54
N HIS A 779 -46.17 -0.81 28.90
CA HIS A 779 -46.67 -1.79 27.94
C HIS A 779 -47.09 -3.11 28.60
N PRO A 780 -48.12 -3.80 28.07
CA PRO A 780 -48.44 -5.15 28.51
C PRO A 780 -47.30 -6.13 28.20
N LEU A 781 -47.28 -7.28 28.87
CA LEU A 781 -46.33 -8.36 28.54
C LEU A 781 -46.59 -8.94 27.14
N ILE A 782 -47.86 -9.03 26.73
CA ILE A 782 -48.25 -9.49 25.40
C ILE A 782 -49.33 -8.50 24.88
N PRO A 783 -49.07 -7.77 23.79
CA PRO A 783 -50.03 -6.86 23.19
C PRO A 783 -51.12 -7.65 22.44
N THR A 784 -52.28 -7.03 22.24
CA THR A 784 -53.46 -7.68 21.60
C THR A 784 -54.15 -6.80 20.55
N ASP A 785 -53.67 -5.57 20.38
CA ASP A 785 -54.25 -4.53 19.52
C ASP A 785 -53.42 -4.25 18.25
N GLY A 786 -52.14 -4.64 18.24
CA GLY A 786 -51.21 -4.36 17.13
C GLY A 786 -50.81 -2.88 16.99
N ILE A 787 -51.16 -2.03 17.96
CA ILE A 787 -50.90 -0.57 17.88
C ILE A 787 -49.55 -0.25 18.54
N CYS A 788 -48.60 0.26 17.76
CA CYS A 788 -47.37 0.85 18.28
C CYS A 788 -47.68 2.15 19.03
N GLN A 789 -47.22 2.25 20.29
CA GLN A 789 -47.46 3.43 21.15
C GLN A 789 -46.19 3.77 21.97
N PRO A 790 -45.08 4.17 21.35
CA PRO A 790 -43.92 4.63 22.10
C PRO A 790 -44.29 5.89 22.88
N GLU A 791 -43.74 6.02 24.09
CA GLU A 791 -43.89 7.24 24.89
C GLU A 791 -43.50 8.48 24.09
N LEU A 792 -42.41 8.38 23.32
CA LEU A 792 -41.79 9.49 22.60
C LEU A 792 -41.25 9.02 21.25
N LYS A 793 -41.53 9.80 20.19
CA LYS A 793 -40.96 9.63 18.84
C LYS A 793 -40.00 10.79 18.58
N LEU A 794 -38.70 10.52 18.51
CA LEU A 794 -37.65 11.51 18.28
C LEU A 794 -37.44 11.68 16.77
N ARG A 795 -37.67 12.89 16.26
CA ARG A 795 -37.75 13.19 14.81
C ARG A 795 -36.64 14.12 14.38
N GLY A 796 -35.52 13.56 13.94
CA GLY A 796 -34.34 14.32 13.49
C GLY A 796 -33.88 13.96 12.08
N HIS A 797 -33.98 12.69 11.72
CA HIS A 797 -33.49 12.16 10.45
C HIS A 797 -34.55 12.14 9.36
N THR A 798 -34.08 12.00 8.12
CA THR A 798 -34.88 11.94 6.88
C THR A 798 -34.80 10.58 6.18
N LYS A 799 -34.06 9.64 6.77
CA LYS A 799 -33.78 8.31 6.26
C LYS A 799 -33.47 7.34 7.41
N GLU A 800 -33.49 6.05 7.08
CA GLU A 800 -33.00 4.92 7.87
C GLU A 800 -31.58 5.12 8.46
N GLY A 801 -31.24 4.31 9.46
CA GLY A 801 -29.91 4.26 10.06
C GLY A 801 -29.80 3.22 11.18
N TYR A 802 -28.58 2.74 11.42
CA TYR A 802 -28.30 1.66 12.38
C TYR A 802 -27.64 2.17 13.68
N GLY A 803 -26.72 3.15 13.59
CA GLY A 803 -26.03 3.71 14.74
C GLY A 803 -26.97 4.28 15.81
N LEU A 804 -26.82 3.81 17.05
CA LEU A 804 -27.64 4.18 18.21
C LEU A 804 -26.86 3.94 19.50
N SER A 805 -26.63 4.99 20.30
CA SER A 805 -25.82 4.91 21.53
C SER A 805 -26.32 5.84 22.63
N TRP A 806 -26.63 5.27 23.80
CA TRP A 806 -26.93 6.01 25.03
C TRP A 806 -25.65 6.46 25.73
N SER A 807 -25.66 7.65 26.33
CA SER A 807 -24.56 8.11 27.17
C SER A 807 -24.50 7.28 28.47
N PRO A 808 -23.34 6.74 28.87
CA PRO A 808 -23.21 6.08 30.17
C PRO A 808 -23.21 7.08 31.34
N PHE A 809 -22.92 8.36 31.08
CA PHE A 809 -22.80 9.41 32.10
C PHE A 809 -24.09 10.19 32.35
N LYS A 810 -24.86 10.47 31.30
CA LYS A 810 -26.04 11.35 31.37
C LYS A 810 -27.33 10.62 31.05
N ASP A 811 -28.22 10.64 32.03
CA ASP A 811 -29.62 10.24 31.89
C ASP A 811 -30.29 11.01 30.73
N GLY A 812 -31.08 10.31 29.92
CA GLY A 812 -31.79 10.89 28.77
C GLY A 812 -30.93 11.26 27.55
N HIS A 813 -29.60 11.17 27.62
CA HIS A 813 -28.72 11.50 26.49
C HIS A 813 -28.55 10.34 25.52
N ILE A 814 -28.98 10.51 24.27
CA ILE A 814 -28.81 9.52 23.19
C ILE A 814 -28.27 10.16 21.91
N LEU A 815 -27.35 9.46 21.26
CA LEU A 815 -26.88 9.72 19.90
C LEU A 815 -27.49 8.71 18.95
N ASP A 816 -27.88 9.16 17.78
CA ASP A 816 -28.30 8.29 16.68
C ASP A 816 -27.79 8.79 15.32
N ALA A 817 -27.61 7.85 14.39
CA ALA A 817 -26.97 8.04 13.10
C ALA A 817 -27.90 7.63 11.93
N SER A 818 -27.56 8.03 10.71
CA SER A 818 -28.40 7.82 9.52
C SER A 818 -27.65 7.90 8.19
N GLU A 819 -28.24 7.27 7.17
CA GLU A 819 -27.93 7.47 5.76
C GLU A 819 -28.08 8.92 5.26
N ASP A 820 -28.68 9.83 6.03
CA ASP A 820 -28.77 11.25 5.66
C ASP A 820 -27.50 12.07 5.97
N ALA A 821 -26.40 11.37 6.28
CA ALA A 821 -25.07 11.91 6.58
C ALA A 821 -25.01 12.77 7.86
N THR A 822 -25.96 12.59 8.78
CA THR A 822 -25.99 13.34 10.05
C THR A 822 -26.02 12.44 11.27
N ILE A 823 -25.73 13.05 12.42
CA ILE A 823 -25.87 12.44 13.75
C ILE A 823 -26.75 13.37 14.57
N CYS A 824 -27.85 12.85 15.11
CA CYS A 824 -28.69 13.59 16.04
C CYS A 824 -28.29 13.30 17.49
N HIS A 825 -28.32 14.34 18.33
CA HIS A 825 -28.10 14.27 19.77
C HIS A 825 -29.31 14.84 20.51
N TRP A 826 -29.80 14.07 21.47
CA TRP A 826 -30.96 14.38 22.32
C TRP A 826 -30.50 14.47 23.78
N LEU A 827 -31.09 15.38 24.58
CA LEU A 827 -30.73 15.59 26.00
C LEU A 827 -31.80 15.14 26.99
N ASP A 828 -33.06 15.27 26.59
CA ASP A 828 -34.23 14.89 27.36
C ASP A 828 -35.21 14.34 26.33
N THR A 829 -35.66 13.11 26.53
CA THR A 829 -36.49 12.42 25.54
C THR A 829 -37.82 13.15 25.31
N ARG A 830 -38.19 14.11 26.18
CA ARG A 830 -39.41 14.94 26.10
C ARG A 830 -39.43 16.02 25.01
N THR A 831 -38.35 16.29 24.26
CA THR A 831 -38.34 17.29 23.17
C THR A 831 -38.44 16.66 21.79
N MET A 832 -39.34 17.15 20.94
CA MET A 832 -39.56 16.63 19.57
C MET A 832 -38.41 16.91 18.59
N ASP A 833 -37.69 18.03 18.78
CA ASP A 833 -36.56 18.42 17.92
C ASP A 833 -35.21 17.98 18.56
N PRO A 834 -34.20 17.59 17.74
CA PRO A 834 -32.88 17.21 18.26
C PRO A 834 -32.20 18.41 18.91
N PHE A 835 -31.57 18.21 20.07
CA PHE A 835 -30.82 19.27 20.75
C PHE A 835 -29.64 19.76 19.91
N ARG A 836 -29.00 18.84 19.17
CA ARG A 836 -27.95 19.17 18.22
C ARG A 836 -27.93 18.16 17.08
N VAL A 837 -27.73 18.65 15.87
CA VAL A 837 -27.45 17.83 14.68
C VAL A 837 -26.02 18.09 14.25
N TYR A 838 -25.19 17.05 14.22
CA TYR A 838 -23.82 17.12 13.76
C TYR A 838 -23.77 16.76 12.26
N ARG A 839 -23.10 17.61 11.47
CA ARG A 839 -22.94 17.48 10.02
C ARG A 839 -21.46 17.38 9.67
N GLY A 840 -20.80 16.37 10.23
CA GLY A 840 -19.37 16.10 10.02
C GLY A 840 -19.10 15.14 8.86
N HIS A 841 -20.04 14.24 8.56
CA HIS A 841 -19.95 13.28 7.47
C HIS A 841 -20.55 13.82 6.17
N GLU A 842 -20.08 13.28 5.04
CA GLU A 842 -20.49 13.62 3.67
C GLU A 842 -21.23 12.47 2.96
N ALA A 843 -21.30 11.30 3.60
CA ALA A 843 -22.04 10.10 3.19
C ALA A 843 -22.63 9.43 4.45
N PHE A 844 -23.13 8.20 4.32
CA PHE A 844 -23.87 7.51 5.38
C PHE A 844 -23.05 7.42 6.68
N VAL A 845 -23.72 7.61 7.82
CA VAL A 845 -23.11 7.41 9.14
C VAL A 845 -23.61 6.08 9.67
N GLU A 846 -22.75 5.06 9.58
CA GLU A 846 -23.10 3.68 9.90
C GLU A 846 -23.27 3.49 11.41
N ASP A 847 -22.33 4.02 12.20
CA ASP A 847 -22.32 3.81 13.64
C ASP A 847 -21.84 5.03 14.44
N VAL A 848 -22.29 5.09 15.70
CA VAL A 848 -21.97 6.16 16.65
C VAL A 848 -21.86 5.57 18.06
N ALA A 849 -20.81 5.91 18.79
CA ALA A 849 -20.53 5.36 20.12
C ALA A 849 -20.07 6.45 21.10
N TRP A 850 -20.81 6.66 22.19
CA TRP A 850 -20.33 7.43 23.34
C TRP A 850 -19.08 6.80 23.95
N HIS A 851 -18.14 7.64 24.39
CA HIS A 851 -16.99 7.17 25.16
C HIS A 851 -17.45 6.57 26.49
N THR A 852 -16.83 5.47 26.89
CA THR A 852 -17.13 4.72 28.13
C THR A 852 -16.62 5.42 29.38
N LEU A 853 -15.54 6.20 29.25
CA LEU A 853 -14.81 6.82 30.37
C LEU A 853 -14.80 8.37 30.35
N GLU A 854 -15.36 9.02 29.31
CA GLU A 854 -15.32 10.48 29.14
C GLU A 854 -16.69 11.06 28.74
N GLU A 855 -17.19 12.03 29.51
CA GLU A 855 -18.58 12.53 29.42
C GLU A 855 -18.90 13.28 28.11
N HIS A 856 -17.88 13.84 27.45
CA HIS A 856 -18.04 14.78 26.34
C HIS A 856 -17.54 14.24 25.00
N VAL A 857 -17.09 12.98 24.96
CA VAL A 857 -16.47 12.36 23.79
C VAL A 857 -17.42 11.30 23.21
N PHE A 858 -17.55 11.29 21.89
CA PHE A 858 -18.15 10.21 21.13
C PHE A 858 -17.35 10.01 19.84
N ALA A 859 -17.41 8.81 19.27
CA ALA A 859 -16.92 8.50 17.93
C ALA A 859 -18.11 8.29 16.99
N SER A 860 -17.87 8.53 15.70
CA SER A 860 -18.76 8.17 14.61
C SER A 860 -17.95 7.71 13.40
N VAL A 861 -18.54 6.84 12.60
CA VAL A 861 -17.93 6.22 11.42
C VAL A 861 -18.91 6.22 10.26
N GLY A 862 -18.40 6.20 9.03
CA GLY A 862 -19.26 6.28 7.85
C GLY A 862 -18.54 6.10 6.51
N ASP A 863 -19.36 5.98 5.47
CA ASP A 863 -18.97 5.71 4.07
C ASP A 863 -18.05 6.76 3.45
N ASP A 864 -18.06 7.98 3.98
CA ASP A 864 -17.17 9.06 3.54
C ASP A 864 -15.72 8.88 4.01
N GLN A 865 -15.41 7.69 4.52
CA GLN A 865 -14.08 7.26 4.93
C GLN A 865 -13.53 8.11 6.07
N LYS A 866 -14.39 8.77 6.86
CA LYS A 866 -13.99 9.39 8.11
C LYS A 866 -13.90 8.29 9.17
N LEU A 867 -12.64 7.87 9.38
CA LEU A 867 -12.15 6.91 10.39
C LEU A 867 -12.34 5.40 10.09
N LEU A 868 -11.90 4.79 8.97
CA LEU A 868 -11.33 5.25 7.70
C LEU A 868 -11.40 4.08 6.66
N ILE A 869 -11.93 4.32 5.44
CA ILE A 869 -12.42 3.34 4.42
C ILE A 869 -13.64 2.53 4.90
N GLU A 870 -14.84 2.85 4.37
CA GLU A 870 -16.12 2.10 4.52
C GLU A 870 -16.22 1.39 5.89
N VAL A 871 -16.38 2.18 6.94
CA VAL A 871 -16.30 1.71 8.33
C VAL A 871 -17.70 1.60 8.93
N ASN A 872 -18.08 0.36 9.20
CA ASN A 872 -19.44 -0.03 9.56
C ASN A 872 -19.69 0.03 11.08
N THR A 873 -18.62 0.00 11.91
CA THR A 873 -18.74 -0.18 13.36
C THR A 873 -17.53 0.38 14.12
N VAL A 874 -17.76 0.90 15.33
CA VAL A 874 -16.71 1.45 16.21
C VAL A 874 -16.97 1.16 17.69
N ALA A 875 -15.95 0.68 18.41
CA ALA A 875 -16.05 0.38 19.84
C ALA A 875 -14.88 0.92 20.67
N TRP A 876 -15.24 1.56 21.80
CA TRP A 876 -14.33 2.03 22.83
C TRP A 876 -13.93 0.90 23.78
N ASN A 877 -12.66 0.86 24.18
CA ASN A 877 -12.24 -0.05 25.24
C ASN A 877 -12.87 0.41 26.59
N PRO A 878 -13.53 -0.48 27.34
CA PRO A 878 -14.23 -0.10 28.58
C PRO A 878 -13.28 0.15 29.76
N ILE A 879 -12.02 -0.29 29.67
CA ILE A 879 -11.01 -0.20 30.73
C ILE A 879 -9.93 0.84 30.40
N ASN A 880 -9.57 0.99 29.11
CA ASN A 880 -8.50 1.88 28.66
C ASN A 880 -9.06 3.08 27.86
N GLU A 881 -9.07 4.26 28.49
CA GLU A 881 -9.59 5.54 27.98
C GLU A 881 -8.91 6.11 26.72
N HIS A 882 -7.88 5.44 26.18
CA HIS A 882 -7.20 5.88 24.97
C HIS A 882 -7.40 4.95 23.77
N ILE A 883 -8.02 3.79 23.96
CA ILE A 883 -8.05 2.74 22.96
C ILE A 883 -9.45 2.57 22.36
N LEU A 884 -9.51 2.54 21.03
CA LEU A 884 -10.71 2.22 20.27
C LEU A 884 -10.37 1.29 19.10
N ILE A 885 -11.38 0.58 18.61
CA ILE A 885 -11.27 -0.28 17.43
C ILE A 885 -12.38 0.05 16.42
N THR A 886 -12.07 -0.07 15.13
CA THR A 886 -12.99 0.18 14.01
C THR A 886 -13.04 -1.05 13.10
N GLY A 887 -14.23 -1.51 12.71
CA GLY A 887 -14.43 -2.58 11.73
C GLY A 887 -14.83 -2.04 10.36
N SER A 888 -14.21 -2.54 9.28
CA SER A 888 -14.38 -2.03 7.91
C SER A 888 -14.92 -3.08 6.93
N GLY A 889 -15.58 -2.60 5.88
CA GLY A 889 -15.88 -3.37 4.66
C GLY A 889 -14.63 -3.89 3.93
N ASP A 890 -13.44 -3.35 4.22
CA ASP A 890 -12.15 -3.89 3.74
C ASP A 890 -11.76 -5.25 4.37
N LYS A 891 -12.62 -5.79 5.25
CA LYS A 891 -12.50 -7.06 5.96
C LYS A 891 -11.45 -7.06 7.09
N THR A 892 -11.02 -5.87 7.52
CA THR A 892 -10.07 -5.72 8.62
C THR A 892 -10.67 -4.96 9.80
N LEU A 893 -10.07 -5.16 10.97
CA LEU A 893 -10.25 -4.25 12.09
C LEU A 893 -8.98 -3.46 12.34
N ASN A 894 -9.12 -2.16 12.59
CA ASN A 894 -8.00 -1.27 12.87
C ASN A 894 -8.07 -0.78 14.33
N LEU A 895 -6.97 -0.96 15.07
CA LEU A 895 -6.82 -0.55 16.47
C LEU A 895 -6.16 0.84 16.52
N TRP A 896 -6.70 1.75 17.32
CA TRP A 896 -6.28 3.16 17.35
C TRP A 896 -6.02 3.67 18.78
N ASP A 897 -5.14 4.67 18.88
CA ASP A 897 -4.87 5.43 20.10
C ASP A 897 -5.40 6.86 19.92
N LEU A 898 -6.30 7.29 20.80
CA LEU A 898 -6.87 8.65 20.82
C LEU A 898 -5.81 9.75 20.82
N ARG A 899 -4.68 9.50 21.49
CA ARG A 899 -3.58 10.47 21.62
C ARG A 899 -2.85 10.67 20.29
N ASN A 900 -3.00 9.74 19.34
CA ASN A 900 -2.40 9.84 18.00
C ASN A 900 -3.21 9.08 16.93
N LEU A 901 -4.45 9.51 16.67
CA LEU A 901 -5.32 8.95 15.61
C LEU A 901 -4.74 9.01 14.18
N LYS A 902 -3.58 9.64 13.96
CA LYS A 902 -2.90 9.67 12.65
C LYS A 902 -2.21 8.34 12.29
N ILE A 903 -2.00 7.45 13.26
CA ILE A 903 -1.29 6.19 13.08
C ILE A 903 -2.10 5.09 13.79
N LYS A 904 -2.57 4.10 13.05
CA LYS A 904 -3.14 2.88 13.65
C LYS A 904 -2.09 2.10 14.42
N LEU A 905 -2.44 1.62 15.60
CA LEU A 905 -1.60 0.78 16.44
C LEU A 905 -1.40 -0.61 15.81
N HIS A 906 -2.48 -1.18 15.30
CA HIS A 906 -2.47 -2.52 14.70
C HIS A 906 -3.61 -2.70 13.68
N THR A 907 -3.54 -3.77 12.89
CA THR A 907 -4.64 -4.23 12.04
C THR A 907 -4.84 -5.72 12.26
N LEU A 908 -6.03 -6.10 12.70
CA LEU A 908 -6.46 -7.49 12.82
C LEU A 908 -7.00 -7.94 11.46
N ILE A 909 -6.46 -9.03 10.94
CA ILE A 909 -6.74 -9.54 9.58
C ILE A 909 -7.09 -11.01 9.71
N HIS A 910 -8.37 -11.36 9.50
CA HIS A 910 -8.81 -12.75 9.36
C HIS A 910 -10.13 -12.86 8.60
N HIS A 911 -11.07 -11.92 8.83
CA HIS A 911 -12.38 -11.95 8.18
C HIS A 911 -12.27 -12.04 6.65
N GLN A 912 -13.13 -12.86 6.06
CA GLN A 912 -13.26 -13.05 4.62
C GLN A 912 -14.42 -12.24 4.01
N GLY A 913 -15.10 -11.44 4.84
CA GLY A 913 -16.26 -10.62 4.52
C GLY A 913 -16.21 -9.31 5.31
N GLU A 914 -17.14 -8.41 5.01
CA GLU A 914 -17.22 -7.08 5.60
C GLU A 914 -17.46 -7.19 7.11
N VAL A 915 -16.70 -6.45 7.93
CA VAL A 915 -16.90 -6.46 9.39
C VAL A 915 -18.12 -5.60 9.71
N LEU A 916 -19.14 -6.18 10.36
CA LEU A 916 -20.42 -5.53 10.63
C LEU A 916 -20.55 -5.04 12.07
N GLN A 917 -19.92 -5.73 13.02
CA GLN A 917 -19.99 -5.35 14.45
C GLN A 917 -18.66 -5.65 15.17
N VAL A 918 -18.29 -4.80 16.13
CA VAL A 918 -17.17 -5.03 17.05
C VAL A 918 -17.54 -4.60 18.48
N GLU A 919 -17.18 -5.39 19.48
CA GLU A 919 -17.43 -5.08 20.90
C GLU A 919 -16.27 -5.62 21.76
N TRP A 920 -15.78 -4.79 22.68
CA TRP A 920 -14.77 -5.18 23.66
C TRP A 920 -15.37 -6.04 24.78
N SER A 921 -14.58 -6.95 25.35
CA SER A 921 -14.96 -7.63 26.59
C SER A 921 -15.14 -6.59 27.70
N PRO A 922 -16.26 -6.63 28.46
CA PRO A 922 -16.43 -5.79 29.64
C PRO A 922 -15.60 -6.28 30.84
N HIS A 923 -14.93 -7.44 30.72
CA HIS A 923 -14.18 -8.07 31.81
C HIS A 923 -12.65 -7.94 31.65
N ASP A 924 -12.14 -7.98 30.41
CA ASP A 924 -10.71 -8.12 30.10
C ASP A 924 -10.24 -7.04 29.12
N GLU A 925 -9.18 -6.30 29.45
CA GLU A 925 -8.75 -5.13 28.65
C GLU A 925 -8.18 -5.48 27.26
N THR A 926 -7.70 -6.72 27.07
CA THR A 926 -7.07 -7.18 25.83
C THR A 926 -8.01 -7.99 24.94
N ILE A 927 -9.22 -8.31 25.40
CA ILE A 927 -10.15 -9.19 24.68
C ILE A 927 -11.23 -8.37 23.99
N LEU A 928 -11.47 -8.67 22.72
CA LEU A 928 -12.59 -8.13 21.94
C LEU A 928 -13.13 -9.18 20.99
N ALA A 929 -14.38 -9.03 20.56
CA ALA A 929 -14.97 -9.85 19.52
C ALA A 929 -15.37 -9.00 18.31
N SER A 930 -15.45 -9.62 17.14
CA SER A 930 -15.94 -8.99 15.91
C SER A 930 -16.75 -9.96 15.06
N ALA A 931 -17.84 -9.49 14.48
CA ALA A 931 -18.70 -10.25 13.56
C ALA A 931 -18.62 -9.69 12.14
N GLY A 932 -18.69 -10.55 11.13
CA GLY A 932 -18.64 -10.14 9.73
C GLY A 932 -19.52 -10.98 8.80
N GLY A 933 -19.74 -10.44 7.60
CA GLY A 933 -20.51 -11.06 6.51
C GLY A 933 -19.90 -12.36 5.95
N ASP A 934 -18.73 -12.78 6.45
CA ASP A 934 -18.18 -14.12 6.25
C ASP A 934 -18.77 -15.20 7.15
N ARG A 935 -19.80 -14.85 7.93
CA ARG A 935 -20.49 -15.78 8.84
C ARG A 935 -19.58 -16.26 9.98
N ARG A 936 -18.70 -15.38 10.48
CA ARG A 936 -17.80 -15.65 11.61
C ARG A 936 -17.85 -14.55 12.68
N VAL A 937 -17.90 -14.95 13.94
CA VAL A 937 -17.53 -14.16 15.12
C VAL A 937 -16.12 -14.57 15.52
N ASN A 938 -15.17 -13.65 15.40
CA ASN A 938 -13.79 -13.84 15.81
C ASN A 938 -13.58 -13.23 17.19
N ILE A 939 -13.04 -14.00 18.15
CA ILE A 939 -12.53 -13.46 19.42
C ILE A 939 -11.03 -13.22 19.28
N TRP A 940 -10.59 -12.03 19.66
CA TRP A 940 -9.20 -11.59 19.53
C TRP A 940 -8.62 -11.30 20.91
N ASP A 941 -7.39 -11.77 21.12
CA ASP A 941 -6.59 -11.48 22.30
C ASP A 941 -5.40 -10.60 21.90
N LEU A 942 -5.49 -9.31 22.22
CA LEU A 942 -4.45 -8.32 21.92
C LEU A 942 -3.14 -8.59 22.68
N SER A 943 -3.16 -9.35 23.78
CA SER A 943 -1.96 -9.70 24.53
C SER A 943 -1.01 -10.61 23.73
N ARG A 944 -1.56 -11.38 22.79
CA ARG A 944 -0.82 -12.32 21.93
C ARG A 944 -0.25 -11.66 20.67
N ILE A 945 -0.50 -10.38 20.41
CA ILE A 945 0.04 -9.67 19.24
C ILE A 945 1.57 -9.71 19.24
N GLY A 946 2.14 -10.35 18.23
CA GLY A 946 3.59 -10.49 18.06
C GLY A 946 4.22 -11.71 18.73
N SER A 947 3.41 -12.61 19.30
CA SER A 947 3.86 -13.96 19.68
C SER A 947 4.29 -14.75 18.45
N GLU A 948 5.32 -15.58 18.57
CA GLU A 948 5.70 -16.49 17.49
C GLU A 948 4.67 -17.63 17.36
N GLN A 949 4.26 -17.93 16.14
CA GLN A 949 3.40 -19.05 15.78
C GLN A 949 4.20 -20.03 14.91
N THR A 950 3.87 -21.32 14.95
CA THR A 950 4.46 -22.27 13.99
C THR A 950 3.93 -22.00 12.57
N ALA A 951 4.57 -22.58 11.57
CA ALA A 951 4.09 -22.45 10.19
C ALA A 951 2.73 -23.15 9.96
N GLU A 952 2.36 -24.09 10.84
CA GLU A 952 1.09 -24.82 10.80
C GLU A 952 0.00 -23.96 11.46
N ASP A 953 0.23 -23.42 12.68
CA ASP A 953 -0.70 -22.49 13.35
C ASP A 953 -1.01 -21.21 12.52
N ALA A 954 -0.03 -20.77 11.72
CA ALA A 954 -0.14 -19.59 10.87
C ALA A 954 -0.99 -19.82 9.60
N ASP A 955 -1.14 -21.07 9.17
CA ASP A 955 -1.98 -21.48 8.03
C ASP A 955 -3.39 -21.93 8.47
N GLU A 956 -3.59 -22.37 9.72
CA GLU A 956 -4.87 -22.95 10.19
C GLU A 956 -5.96 -21.91 10.55
N GLY A 957 -5.62 -20.83 11.25
CA GLY A 957 -6.56 -19.74 11.60
C GLY A 957 -7.66 -20.09 12.64
N PRO A 958 -8.25 -19.09 13.33
CA PRO A 958 -9.23 -19.34 14.40
C PRO A 958 -10.63 -19.78 13.89
N PRO A 959 -11.36 -20.62 14.68
CA PRO A 959 -12.63 -21.24 14.28
C PRO A 959 -13.91 -20.37 14.46
N GLU A 960 -15.03 -20.87 13.92
CA GLU A 960 -16.23 -20.12 13.52
C GLU A 960 -17.45 -20.16 14.47
N LEU A 961 -18.31 -19.13 14.43
CA LEU A 961 -19.69 -19.26 13.92
C LEU A 961 -20.35 -17.92 13.48
N LEU A 962 -21.47 -17.99 12.76
CA LEU A 962 -22.32 -16.91 12.19
C LEU A 962 -22.58 -15.72 13.15
N ILE A 963 -23.00 -14.53 12.65
CA ILE A 963 -24.07 -13.62 13.18
C ILE A 963 -24.03 -12.15 12.67
N SER A 964 -25.17 -11.43 12.74
CA SER A 964 -25.36 -10.01 12.36
C SER A 964 -25.13 -8.97 13.48
N ASP A 965 -25.62 -9.19 14.71
CA ASP A 965 -25.34 -8.38 15.92
C ASP A 965 -25.06 -9.32 17.10
N PHE A 966 -24.12 -8.95 17.98
CA PHE A 966 -23.73 -9.76 19.13
C PHE A 966 -23.52 -8.89 20.39
N SER A 967 -23.53 -9.52 21.56
CA SER A 967 -23.33 -8.83 22.83
C SER A 967 -22.63 -9.72 23.86
N TRP A 968 -21.59 -9.18 24.51
CA TRP A 968 -20.94 -9.80 25.66
C TRP A 968 -21.84 -9.83 26.90
N ASN A 969 -21.82 -10.92 27.65
CA ASN A 969 -22.55 -11.00 28.92
C ASN A 969 -21.86 -10.15 30.00
N PRO A 970 -22.56 -9.21 30.67
CA PRO A 970 -21.94 -8.31 31.64
C PRO A 970 -21.66 -8.95 33.02
N HIS A 971 -22.11 -10.19 33.27
CA HIS A 971 -21.96 -10.86 34.57
C HIS A 971 -21.12 -12.13 34.53
N ILE A 972 -21.16 -12.87 33.42
CA ILE A 972 -20.45 -14.13 33.26
C ILE A 972 -19.39 -13.92 32.17
N PRO A 973 -18.09 -13.92 32.53
CA PRO A 973 -17.02 -13.83 31.55
C PRO A 973 -17.13 -14.89 30.45
N TRP A 974 -16.67 -14.58 29.25
CA TRP A 974 -16.63 -15.47 28.09
C TRP A 974 -17.99 -15.94 27.54
N VAL A 975 -19.12 -15.56 28.14
CA VAL A 975 -20.46 -15.81 27.58
C VAL A 975 -20.83 -14.70 26.58
N ILE A 976 -21.22 -15.08 25.38
CA ILE A 976 -21.65 -14.19 24.28
C ILE A 976 -23.07 -14.58 23.83
N SER A 977 -23.88 -13.59 23.45
CA SER A 977 -25.12 -13.80 22.68
C SER A 977 -25.00 -13.24 21.29
N SER A 978 -25.63 -13.87 20.30
CA SER A 978 -25.42 -13.56 18.89
C SER A 978 -26.65 -13.94 18.04
N THR A 979 -27.05 -13.12 17.04
CA THR A 979 -28.29 -13.27 16.23
C THR A 979 -28.13 -13.24 14.70
N ALA A 980 -28.67 -14.22 13.97
CA ALA A 980 -28.36 -14.47 12.56
C ALA A 980 -29.52 -14.19 11.58
N GLU A 981 -29.15 -14.07 10.29
CA GLU A 981 -30.02 -13.98 9.10
C GLU A 981 -31.15 -15.04 9.06
N ASP A 982 -30.84 -16.25 9.54
CA ASP A 982 -31.65 -17.47 9.45
C ASP A 982 -32.59 -17.70 10.66
N ASN A 983 -32.94 -16.61 11.35
CA ASN A 983 -33.74 -16.57 12.58
C ASN A 983 -33.09 -17.22 13.81
N ILE A 984 -31.81 -17.62 13.76
CA ILE A 984 -31.17 -18.25 14.91
C ILE A 984 -30.64 -17.18 15.88
N ILE A 985 -30.94 -17.34 17.17
CA ILE A 985 -30.18 -16.75 18.27
C ILE A 985 -29.39 -17.83 18.99
N GLN A 986 -28.12 -17.55 19.27
CA GLN A 986 -27.25 -18.41 20.07
C GLN A 986 -26.76 -17.70 21.32
N VAL A 987 -26.57 -18.48 22.39
CA VAL A 987 -25.80 -18.08 23.57
C VAL A 987 -24.74 -19.14 23.82
N TRP A 988 -23.48 -18.74 23.86
CA TRP A 988 -22.36 -19.67 23.89
C TRP A 988 -21.20 -19.15 24.74
N GLN A 989 -20.34 -20.08 25.16
CA GLN A 989 -19.12 -19.82 25.91
C GLN A 989 -18.02 -20.75 25.35
N PRO A 990 -16.86 -20.24 24.91
CA PRO A 990 -15.72 -21.08 24.53
C PRO A 990 -15.33 -22.04 25.66
N ALA A 991 -14.68 -23.14 25.30
CA ALA A 991 -14.13 -24.07 26.30
C ALA A 991 -13.01 -23.40 27.11
N ALA A 992 -13.02 -23.59 28.43
CA ALA A 992 -12.10 -22.91 29.35
C ALA A 992 -10.62 -23.03 28.96
N ASN A 993 -10.21 -24.22 28.51
CA ASN A 993 -8.85 -24.53 28.06
C ASN A 993 -8.33 -23.66 26.90
N ILE A 994 -9.20 -22.97 26.15
CA ILE A 994 -8.82 -22.08 25.04
C ILE A 994 -8.26 -20.75 25.56
N TYR A 995 -8.83 -20.22 26.66
CA TYR A 995 -8.50 -18.90 27.22
C TYR A 995 -7.83 -18.96 28.60
N SER A 996 -7.98 -20.05 29.37
CA SER A 996 -7.30 -20.22 30.65
C SER A 996 -5.81 -20.53 30.44
N ILE A 997 -4.94 -19.61 30.84
CA ILE A 997 -3.49 -19.85 30.93
C ILE A 997 -3.23 -20.69 32.19
N ASP A 998 -3.41 -22.00 32.09
CA ASP A 998 -3.06 -22.93 33.16
C ASP A 998 -1.56 -23.24 33.04
N ASP A 999 -0.73 -22.60 33.88
CA ASP A 999 0.70 -22.91 34.09
C ASP A 999 0.89 -24.30 34.79
N ARG A 1000 0.07 -25.29 34.43
CA ARG A 1000 0.15 -26.65 34.97
C ARG A 1000 1.03 -27.50 34.07
N GLU A 1001 2.13 -27.98 34.65
CA GLU A 1001 2.83 -29.15 34.11
C GLU A 1001 1.83 -30.31 34.02
N ILE A 1002 1.37 -30.60 32.80
CA ILE A 1002 0.53 -31.77 32.51
C ILE A 1002 1.33 -33.01 32.94
N PRO A 1003 0.83 -33.81 33.91
CA PRO A 1003 1.55 -35.01 34.33
C PRO A 1003 1.75 -35.96 33.15
N PRO A 1004 2.88 -36.69 33.05
CA PRO A 1004 3.14 -37.61 31.94
C PRO A 1004 2.07 -38.70 31.74
N GLU A 1005 1.23 -38.92 32.74
CA GLU A 1005 0.14 -39.90 32.77
C GLU A 1005 -1.10 -39.46 31.97
N GLU A 1006 -1.25 -38.16 31.63
CA GLU A 1006 -2.36 -37.62 30.81
C GLU A 1006 -2.02 -37.49 29.31
N LEU A 1007 -0.85 -37.97 28.88
CA LEU A 1007 -0.36 -37.87 27.49
C LEU A 1007 -0.47 -39.19 26.68
N GLU A 1008 -1.10 -40.24 27.22
CA GLU A 1008 -1.18 -41.58 26.58
C GLU A 1008 -2.60 -42.08 26.20
N ASP A 1009 -3.68 -41.30 26.42
CA ASP A 1009 -5.07 -41.67 26.07
C ASP A 1009 -5.66 -40.87 24.88
#